data_AF-A0A8I1WY21-F1
#
_entry.id   AF-A0A8I1WY21-F1
#
_cell.length_a   1.000
_cell.length_b   1.000
_cell.length_c   1.000
_cell.angle_alpha   90.00
_cell.angle_beta   90.00
_cell.angle_gamma   90.00
#
_symmetry.space_group_name_H-M   'P 1'
#
loop_
_entity.id
_entity.type
_entity.pdbx_description
1 polymer ?
#
loop_
_entity_poly.entity_id
_entity_poly.type
_entity_poly.pdbx_seq_one_letter_code
_entity_poly.pdbx_strand_id
1 'polypeptide(L)'
;MARRVLEKNTFSTGELAPELWGRSDLSAYANGAARLRNVFIEPSGGVRRRPGIRLIDELSGPARLIQFEFNTEQTYLLAFGDKHALVFEDEAKTIWFETTFGEEQLDLLNWTQSADTLLVVHPAAPPVRITRTGDGSWQTTLWAWRETNFRTSQPYYKFVEPAATLTPSGTSGTVSLTANVDLFVAGHVGTLWRIQGIEGEITNVSDARTAQITLKQALPNTNATVDFVEQAFSDVRGWPRSVTFHQDRLIIGGSRDLPNRLWMSKSGDLFNFELGEGLDDEAIEFALLADQVNAITGIFAGRHLQVFTSGSEWMVTGDPLTPANVQVTRQTRIGSQSDRTVPLVNVDGATLFAGRSGREIREFLFTDVEQAYGSADLALLSRHLIHHPVDQAFDPERRLLHVVMRDGSLATLTLYRSEAITAWSAQSVAGCAFRSVSVSGGDVYVVLERDGRYFLGVFDPQCGFDLYRRQAVAEGEAPRRHWGNLDALDGLDVSVWHDGVLADDIPVAGGTITLPDYIGAVPEIEVGLPFTHEIYALPPAASDGSRPHGGNAVRLVSVTLRLQETGQLRVDTGRGLRDVALPVSAPPDDKDALYSGDITLRALGWRRGSGGGLKSGLWRIAGALPRPFLLLGVASKMGVND
;
A
#
# COMPACT_ATOMS: atom_id res chain seq x y z
N MET A 1 42.95 -24.92 -18.03
CA MET A 1 41.66 -24.20 -17.92
C MET A 1 40.58 -25.12 -17.39
N ALA A 2 40.25 -24.98 -16.12
CA ALA A 2 39.10 -25.67 -15.54
C ALA A 2 37.79 -25.10 -16.13
N ARG A 3 36.89 -25.99 -16.57
CA ARG A 3 35.51 -25.63 -16.94
C ARG A 3 34.64 -25.83 -15.71
N ARG A 4 33.89 -24.80 -15.32
CA ARG A 4 32.94 -24.86 -14.20
C ARG A 4 31.52 -24.65 -14.72
N VAL A 5 30.54 -25.30 -14.10
CA VAL A 5 29.11 -25.05 -14.36
C VAL A 5 28.55 -24.42 -13.10
N LEU A 6 27.92 -23.26 -13.26
CA LEU A 6 27.22 -22.55 -12.20
C LEU A 6 25.72 -22.66 -12.50
N GLU A 7 25.02 -23.38 -11.64
CA GLU A 7 23.58 -23.57 -11.74
C GLU A 7 22.86 -22.52 -10.91
N LYS A 8 21.83 -21.93 -11.50
CA LYS A 8 20.91 -21.02 -10.85
C LYS A 8 19.50 -21.56 -11.05
N ASN A 9 19.09 -22.37 -10.09
CA ASN A 9 17.83 -23.12 -10.13
C ASN A 9 16.70 -22.38 -9.42
N THR A 10 16.98 -21.24 -8.79
CA THR A 10 15.99 -20.44 -8.07
C THR A 10 16.37 -18.96 -8.01
N PHE A 11 15.34 -18.13 -7.90
CA PHE A 11 15.35 -16.69 -7.65
C PHE A 11 14.64 -16.32 -6.33
N SER A 12 14.45 -17.28 -5.42
CA SER A 12 13.60 -17.17 -4.20
C SER A 12 14.07 -16.17 -3.14
N THR A 13 15.24 -15.52 -3.31
CA THR A 13 15.67 -14.40 -2.45
C THR A 13 15.61 -13.04 -3.15
N GLY A 14 15.10 -12.99 -4.39
CA GLY A 14 14.82 -11.75 -5.10
C GLY A 14 16.03 -10.93 -5.54
N GLU A 15 15.77 -9.65 -5.81
CA GLU A 15 16.77 -8.65 -6.20
C GLU A 15 17.60 -8.25 -4.97
N LEU A 16 18.90 -8.50 -5.03
CA LEU A 16 19.82 -8.16 -3.94
C LEU A 16 20.36 -6.75 -4.07
N ALA A 17 20.46 -6.08 -2.92
CA ALA A 17 21.04 -4.76 -2.80
C ALA A 17 22.49 -4.73 -3.33
N PRO A 18 22.92 -3.66 -4.02
CA PRO A 18 24.27 -3.55 -4.58
C PRO A 18 25.39 -3.78 -3.57
N GLU A 19 25.17 -3.45 -2.29
CA GLU A 19 26.12 -3.66 -1.20
C GLU A 19 26.39 -5.15 -0.93
N LEU A 20 25.44 -6.03 -1.28
CA LEU A 20 25.57 -7.47 -1.12
C LEU A 20 26.26 -8.15 -2.30
N TRP A 21 26.57 -7.43 -3.37
CA TRP A 21 27.19 -8.04 -4.55
C TRP A 21 28.62 -8.56 -4.27
N GLY A 22 29.22 -8.12 -3.16
CA GLY A 22 30.48 -8.63 -2.60
C GLY A 22 30.36 -9.95 -1.82
N ARG A 23 29.14 -10.31 -1.38
CA ARG A 23 28.88 -11.33 -0.37
C ARG A 23 28.51 -12.67 -0.99
N SER A 24 29.41 -13.21 -1.81
CA SER A 24 29.25 -14.53 -2.43
C SER A 24 29.17 -15.69 -1.44
N ASP A 25 29.56 -15.45 -0.19
CA ASP A 25 29.44 -16.37 0.94
C ASP A 25 27.99 -16.58 1.42
N LEU A 26 27.07 -15.65 1.13
CA LEU A 26 25.68 -15.75 1.57
C LEU A 26 24.89 -16.71 0.66
N SER A 27 24.06 -17.56 1.27
CA SER A 27 23.11 -18.40 0.53
C SER A 27 22.16 -17.58 -0.37
N ALA A 28 21.78 -16.39 0.10
CA ALA A 28 20.99 -15.44 -0.67
C ALA A 28 21.67 -15.01 -1.99
N TYR A 29 23.00 -15.00 -2.05
CA TYR A 29 23.71 -14.68 -3.28
C TYR A 29 23.50 -15.74 -4.37
N ALA A 30 23.50 -17.02 -3.99
CA ALA A 30 23.23 -18.11 -4.92
C ALA A 30 21.77 -18.08 -5.41
N ASN A 31 20.85 -17.72 -4.53
CA ASN A 31 19.40 -17.75 -4.77
C ASN A 31 18.83 -16.42 -5.29
N GLY A 32 19.60 -15.33 -5.32
CA GLY A 32 19.13 -13.99 -5.70
C GLY A 32 19.60 -13.53 -7.07
N ALA A 33 19.19 -12.34 -7.49
CA ALA A 33 19.62 -11.70 -8.72
C ALA A 33 20.12 -10.28 -8.47
N ALA A 34 20.91 -9.73 -9.40
CA ALA A 34 21.36 -8.35 -9.31
C ALA A 34 20.25 -7.36 -9.65
N ARG A 35 19.32 -7.78 -10.53
CA ARG A 35 18.18 -6.98 -10.97
C ARG A 35 17.00 -7.86 -11.39
N LEU A 36 15.81 -7.53 -10.92
CA LEU A 36 14.53 -8.14 -11.27
C LEU A 36 13.51 -7.01 -11.47
N ARG A 37 13.29 -6.60 -12.74
CA ARG A 37 12.37 -5.51 -13.08
C ARG A 37 11.21 -5.98 -13.93
N ASN A 38 10.00 -5.51 -13.61
CA ASN A 38 8.77 -5.88 -14.31
C ASN A 38 8.57 -7.40 -14.37
N VAL A 39 8.85 -8.07 -13.24
CA VAL A 39 8.74 -9.51 -13.08
C VAL A 39 8.16 -9.86 -11.71
N PHE A 40 7.47 -10.99 -11.63
CA PHE A 40 7.08 -11.64 -10.39
C PHE A 40 7.90 -12.91 -10.19
N ILE A 41 8.19 -13.23 -8.94
CA ILE A 41 8.98 -14.40 -8.58
C ILE A 41 8.00 -15.47 -8.13
N GLU A 42 8.06 -16.63 -8.77
CA GLU A 42 7.25 -17.78 -8.40
C GLU A 42 7.76 -18.38 -7.09
N PRO A 43 6.89 -18.94 -6.23
CA PRO A 43 7.32 -19.64 -5.01
C PRO A 43 8.27 -20.80 -5.29
N SER A 44 8.13 -21.45 -6.44
CA SER A 44 9.05 -22.51 -6.90
C SER A 44 10.45 -22.00 -7.29
N GLY A 45 10.67 -20.68 -7.28
CA GLY A 45 11.93 -20.03 -7.61
C GLY A 45 12.05 -19.56 -9.05
N GLY A 46 11.02 -19.76 -9.89
CA GLY A 46 10.98 -19.21 -11.25
C GLY A 46 10.75 -17.69 -11.29
N VAL A 47 10.94 -17.08 -12.45
CA VAL A 47 10.71 -15.65 -12.67
C VAL A 47 9.83 -15.45 -13.90
N ARG A 48 8.68 -14.82 -13.70
CA ARG A 48 7.69 -14.52 -14.73
C ARG A 48 7.69 -13.04 -15.07
N ARG A 49 7.50 -12.69 -16.34
CA ARG A 49 7.14 -11.31 -16.72
C ARG A 49 5.85 -10.92 -16.00
N ARG A 50 5.81 -9.73 -15.38
CA ARG A 50 4.57 -9.26 -14.73
C ARG A 50 3.44 -9.11 -15.77
N PRO A 51 2.17 -9.24 -15.37
CA PRO A 51 1.05 -8.82 -16.20
C PRO A 51 1.15 -7.33 -16.58
N GLY A 52 0.54 -6.99 -17.71
CA GLY A 52 0.27 -5.61 -18.07
C GLY A 52 -0.78 -4.97 -17.15
N ILE A 53 -0.92 -3.66 -17.27
CA ILE A 53 -1.91 -2.89 -16.52
C ILE A 53 -3.00 -2.44 -17.49
N ARG A 54 -4.19 -3.00 -17.35
CA ARG A 54 -5.36 -2.56 -18.11
C ARG A 54 -5.89 -1.27 -17.54
N LEU A 55 -6.12 -0.28 -18.41
CA LEU A 55 -6.72 0.98 -18.02
C LEU A 55 -8.21 0.74 -17.71
N ILE A 56 -8.65 1.20 -16.54
CA ILE A 56 -10.05 1.19 -16.13
C ILE A 56 -10.67 2.55 -16.46
N ASP A 57 -10.23 3.59 -15.75
CA ASP A 57 -10.77 4.95 -15.84
C ASP A 57 -9.67 6.01 -15.69
N GLU A 58 -9.93 7.22 -16.17
CA GLU A 58 -9.12 8.39 -15.88
C GLU A 58 -9.74 9.13 -14.68
N LEU A 59 -8.93 9.38 -13.65
CA LEU A 59 -9.33 10.05 -12.42
C LEU A 59 -9.08 11.55 -12.55
N SER A 60 -9.92 12.36 -11.91
CA SER A 60 -9.81 13.83 -11.94
C SER A 60 -8.61 14.39 -11.18
N GLY A 61 -7.97 13.58 -10.33
CA GLY A 61 -6.85 13.99 -9.48
C GLY A 61 -6.25 12.81 -8.70
N PRO A 62 -5.38 13.10 -7.72
CA PRO A 62 -4.86 12.09 -6.80
C PRO A 62 -5.99 11.29 -6.15
N ALA A 63 -5.78 9.98 -6.00
CA ALA A 63 -6.77 9.14 -5.34
C ALA A 63 -6.13 8.12 -4.38
N ARG A 64 -6.81 7.89 -3.26
CA ARG A 64 -6.53 6.83 -2.29
C ARG A 64 -7.51 5.68 -2.52
N LEU A 65 -6.99 4.49 -2.81
CA LEU A 65 -7.81 3.30 -2.99
C LEU A 65 -8.15 2.66 -1.64
N ILE A 66 -9.41 2.28 -1.46
CA ILE A 66 -9.92 1.55 -0.30
C ILE A 66 -10.82 0.42 -0.81
N GLN A 67 -10.52 -0.81 -0.41
CA GLN A 67 -11.41 -1.95 -0.63
C GLN A 67 -12.63 -1.86 0.29
N PHE A 68 -13.81 -2.19 -0.25
CA PHE A 68 -15.03 -2.42 0.52
C PHE A 68 -15.58 -3.80 0.17
N GLU A 69 -15.71 -4.68 1.16
CA GLU A 69 -16.16 -6.06 0.96
C GLU A 69 -17.41 -6.33 1.79
N PHE A 70 -18.59 -6.35 1.16
CA PHE A 70 -19.83 -6.68 1.88
C PHE A 70 -19.90 -8.18 2.18
N ASN A 71 -19.51 -9.00 1.21
CA ASN A 71 -19.35 -10.45 1.31
C ASN A 71 -18.41 -10.94 0.19
N THR A 72 -18.22 -12.26 0.08
CA THR A 72 -17.34 -12.88 -0.91
C THR A 72 -17.76 -12.70 -2.38
N GLU A 73 -18.99 -12.26 -2.64
CA GLU A 73 -19.54 -12.06 -3.98
C GLU A 73 -19.66 -10.57 -4.35
N GLN A 74 -19.81 -9.69 -3.36
CA GLN A 74 -20.04 -8.26 -3.54
C GLN A 74 -18.86 -7.48 -2.97
N THR A 75 -17.89 -7.25 -3.85
CA THR A 75 -16.70 -6.44 -3.57
C THR A 75 -16.73 -5.16 -4.39
N TYR A 76 -16.32 -4.05 -3.76
CA TYR A 76 -16.29 -2.72 -4.36
C TYR A 76 -14.93 -2.10 -4.12
N LEU A 77 -14.46 -1.34 -5.11
CA LEU A 77 -13.28 -0.50 -4.96
C LEU A 77 -13.73 0.96 -4.83
N LEU A 78 -13.30 1.61 -3.76
CA LEU A 78 -13.53 3.04 -3.54
C LEU A 78 -12.26 3.82 -3.88
N ALA A 79 -12.37 4.84 -4.73
CA ALA A 79 -11.29 5.77 -5.02
C ALA A 79 -11.62 7.14 -4.40
N PHE A 80 -10.99 7.45 -3.27
CA PHE A 80 -11.15 8.73 -2.57
C PHE A 80 -10.28 9.81 -3.21
N GLY A 81 -10.92 10.86 -3.74
CA GLY A 81 -10.27 12.04 -4.32
C GLY A 81 -10.65 13.33 -3.58
N ASP A 82 -10.58 14.47 -4.24
CA ASP A 82 -10.89 15.76 -3.62
C ASP A 82 -12.37 15.91 -3.27
N LYS A 83 -12.72 15.84 -1.99
CA LYS A 83 -14.09 16.02 -1.44
C LYS A 83 -15.12 15.03 -1.97
N HIS A 84 -14.69 13.93 -2.60
CA HIS A 84 -15.57 12.88 -3.09
C HIS A 84 -14.87 11.52 -3.10
N ALA A 85 -15.65 10.45 -3.22
CA ALA A 85 -15.15 9.11 -3.53
C ALA A 85 -15.97 8.50 -4.67
N LEU A 86 -15.28 7.86 -5.62
CA LEU A 86 -15.86 7.09 -6.70
C LEU A 86 -15.99 5.63 -6.29
N VAL A 87 -17.10 4.98 -6.66
CA VAL A 87 -17.35 3.55 -6.43
C VAL A 87 -17.20 2.80 -7.74
N PHE A 88 -16.42 1.73 -7.71
CA PHE A 88 -16.25 0.78 -8.80
C PHE A 88 -16.76 -0.60 -8.39
N GLU A 89 -17.60 -1.18 -9.23
CA GLU A 89 -18.13 -2.55 -9.13
C GLU A 89 -17.86 -3.22 -10.48
N ASP A 90 -17.33 -4.44 -10.47
CA ASP A 90 -16.94 -5.18 -11.69
C ASP A 90 -16.15 -4.30 -12.68
N GLU A 91 -15.19 -3.53 -12.14
CA GLU A 91 -14.31 -2.61 -12.88
C GLU A 91 -15.01 -1.45 -13.60
N ALA A 92 -16.31 -1.25 -13.38
CA ALA A 92 -17.06 -0.12 -13.91
C ALA A 92 -17.32 0.91 -12.82
N LYS A 93 -17.11 2.19 -13.14
CA LYS A 93 -17.55 3.29 -12.28
C LYS A 93 -19.08 3.28 -12.22
N THR A 94 -19.64 3.10 -11.02
CA THR A 94 -21.09 3.02 -10.82
C THR A 94 -21.66 4.33 -10.29
N ILE A 95 -21.12 4.82 -9.18
CA ILE A 95 -21.62 6.00 -8.48
C ILE A 95 -20.47 6.77 -7.80
N TRP A 96 -20.77 7.95 -7.28
CA TRP A 96 -19.87 8.72 -6.43
C TRP A 96 -20.66 9.38 -5.30
N PHE A 97 -19.97 9.74 -4.22
CA PHE A 97 -20.54 10.49 -3.11
C PHE A 97 -19.54 11.50 -2.54
N GLU A 98 -20.05 12.55 -1.90
CA GLU A 98 -19.23 13.58 -1.24
C GLU A 98 -18.57 13.04 0.03
N THR A 99 -17.37 13.56 0.33
CA THR A 99 -16.66 13.28 1.58
C THR A 99 -16.08 14.57 2.16
N THR A 100 -15.70 14.54 3.44
CA THR A 100 -15.07 15.69 4.11
C THR A 100 -13.59 15.83 3.74
N PHE A 101 -12.98 14.83 3.11
CA PHE A 101 -11.55 14.74 2.86
C PHE A 101 -11.20 15.37 1.50
N GLY A 102 -10.33 16.37 1.49
CA GLY A 102 -9.73 16.90 0.26
C GLY A 102 -8.42 16.20 -0.08
N GLU A 103 -7.77 16.63 -1.16
CA GLU A 103 -6.48 16.06 -1.61
C GLU A 103 -5.41 16.04 -0.51
N GLU A 104 -5.34 17.11 0.29
CA GLU A 104 -4.38 17.26 1.39
C GLU A 104 -4.60 16.25 2.54
N GLN A 105 -5.78 15.63 2.62
CA GLN A 105 -6.11 14.67 3.68
C GLN A 105 -5.89 13.21 3.24
N LEU A 106 -5.66 12.94 1.96
CA LEU A 106 -5.55 11.57 1.44
C LEU A 106 -4.40 10.77 2.07
N ASP A 107 -3.30 11.45 2.43
CA ASP A 107 -2.09 10.84 2.98
C ASP A 107 -2.30 10.18 4.35
N LEU A 108 -3.24 10.69 5.15
CA LEU A 108 -3.44 10.22 6.52
C LEU A 108 -4.81 9.56 6.73
N LEU A 109 -5.56 9.27 5.66
CA LEU A 109 -6.80 8.51 5.79
C LEU A 109 -6.52 7.16 6.46
N ASN A 110 -7.32 6.86 7.48
CA ASN A 110 -7.35 5.57 8.15
C ASN A 110 -8.80 5.10 8.22
N TRP A 111 -9.04 3.80 8.16
CA TRP A 111 -10.39 3.26 8.06
C TRP A 111 -10.53 1.89 8.69
N THR A 112 -11.77 1.54 9.01
CA THR A 112 -12.18 0.19 9.39
C THR A 112 -13.56 -0.08 8.83
N GLN A 113 -13.83 -1.33 8.50
CA GLN A 113 -15.13 -1.75 7.98
C GLN A 113 -15.77 -2.78 8.92
N SER A 114 -17.09 -2.75 9.02
CA SER A 114 -17.89 -3.82 9.60
C SER A 114 -19.16 -3.98 8.77
N ALA A 115 -19.34 -5.17 8.19
CA ALA A 115 -20.47 -5.49 7.32
C ALA A 115 -20.68 -4.43 6.22
N ASP A 116 -21.82 -3.74 6.25
CA ASP A 116 -22.24 -2.73 5.29
C ASP A 116 -21.66 -1.33 5.53
N THR A 117 -20.91 -1.14 6.61
CA THR A 117 -20.49 0.19 7.08
C THR A 117 -18.96 0.31 7.09
N LEU A 118 -18.46 1.31 6.37
CA LEU A 118 -17.07 1.78 6.39
C LEU A 118 -16.97 3.06 7.22
N LEU A 119 -16.04 3.06 8.19
CA LEU A 119 -15.70 4.23 8.98
C LEU A 119 -14.35 4.76 8.52
N VAL A 120 -14.29 6.04 8.12
CA VAL A 120 -13.07 6.69 7.63
C VAL A 120 -12.76 7.90 8.51
N VAL A 121 -11.51 8.03 8.91
CA VAL A 121 -11.03 9.08 9.83
C VAL A 121 -9.79 9.77 9.29
N HIS A 122 -9.60 11.03 9.70
CA HIS A 122 -8.43 11.83 9.40
C HIS A 122 -8.22 12.86 10.53
N PRO A 123 -6.99 13.13 11.00
CA PRO A 123 -6.77 14.01 12.16
C PRO A 123 -7.17 15.49 11.97
N ALA A 124 -7.32 15.94 10.74
CA ALA A 124 -7.70 17.32 10.39
C ALA A 124 -9.06 17.46 9.70
N ALA A 125 -9.86 16.39 9.60
CA ALA A 125 -11.20 16.47 8.99
C ALA A 125 -12.22 15.62 9.77
N PRO A 126 -13.50 16.05 9.85
CA PRO A 126 -14.53 15.30 10.54
C PRO A 126 -14.68 13.88 9.99
N PRO A 127 -14.80 12.86 10.85
CA PRO A 127 -14.86 11.47 10.42
C PRO A 127 -16.18 11.15 9.73
N VAL A 128 -16.10 10.27 8.73
CA VAL A 128 -17.19 9.93 7.84
C VAL A 128 -17.59 8.47 8.04
N ARG A 129 -18.90 8.22 8.00
CA ARG A 129 -19.52 6.90 7.93
C ARG A 129 -20.12 6.74 6.54
N ILE A 130 -19.71 5.67 5.85
CA ILE A 130 -20.21 5.29 4.54
C ILE A 130 -20.91 3.95 4.69
N THR A 131 -22.20 3.90 4.36
CA THR A 131 -23.03 2.70 4.49
C THR A 131 -23.58 2.31 3.12
N ARG A 132 -23.39 1.06 2.72
CA ARG A 132 -24.09 0.48 1.56
C ARG A 132 -25.48 0.03 1.98
N THR A 133 -26.52 0.53 1.35
CA THR A 133 -27.91 0.17 1.65
C THR A 133 -28.32 -1.10 0.90
N GLY A 134 -29.41 -1.74 1.35
CA GLY A 134 -29.87 -3.02 0.80
C GLY A 134 -30.34 -2.98 -0.66
N ASP A 135 -30.59 -1.79 -1.21
CA ASP A 135 -30.93 -1.57 -2.63
C ASP A 135 -29.69 -1.31 -3.52
N GLY A 136 -28.48 -1.38 -2.95
CA GLY A 136 -27.22 -1.10 -3.66
C GLY A 136 -26.86 0.38 -3.74
N SER A 137 -27.65 1.28 -3.14
CA SER A 137 -27.27 2.68 -3.00
C SER A 137 -26.28 2.89 -1.84
N TRP A 138 -25.71 4.09 -1.75
CA TRP A 138 -24.68 4.45 -0.79
C TRP A 138 -25.11 5.69 -0.02
N GLN A 139 -25.00 5.63 1.31
CA GLN A 139 -25.28 6.74 2.19
C GLN A 139 -24.02 7.17 2.93
N THR A 140 -23.76 8.47 2.91
CA THR A 140 -22.62 9.06 3.61
C THR A 140 -23.12 10.02 4.69
N THR A 141 -22.67 9.83 5.92
CA THR A 141 -22.98 10.72 7.06
C THR A 141 -21.71 11.04 7.82
N LEU A 142 -21.71 12.10 8.62
CA LEU A 142 -20.70 12.25 9.67
C LEU A 142 -20.91 11.18 10.74
N TRP A 143 -19.90 10.94 11.56
CA TRP A 143 -20.09 10.13 12.77
C TRP A 143 -21.10 10.80 13.70
N ALA A 144 -21.99 9.99 14.26
CA ALA A 144 -22.93 10.41 15.29
C ALA A 144 -22.62 9.60 16.54
N TRP A 145 -22.32 10.30 17.63
CA TRP A 145 -22.12 9.69 18.93
C TRP A 145 -23.47 9.24 19.53
N ARG A 146 -23.45 8.34 20.51
CA ARG A 146 -24.67 8.04 21.26
C ARG A 146 -25.10 9.28 22.05
N GLU A 147 -26.32 9.76 21.80
CA GLU A 147 -26.87 10.93 22.48
C GLU A 147 -28.11 10.62 23.33
N THR A 148 -28.28 11.41 24.37
CA THR A 148 -29.50 11.53 25.18
C THR A 148 -29.85 13.01 25.30
N ASN A 149 -31.00 13.34 25.90
CA ASN A 149 -31.40 14.74 26.11
C ASN A 149 -30.36 15.58 26.88
N PHE A 150 -29.45 14.95 27.64
CA PHE A 150 -28.53 15.64 28.55
C PHE A 150 -27.05 15.35 28.29
N ARG A 151 -26.73 14.31 27.50
CA ARG A 151 -25.34 13.88 27.27
C ARG A 151 -25.11 13.38 25.86
N THR A 152 -23.95 13.72 25.32
CA THR A 152 -23.35 13.15 24.13
C THR A 152 -22.17 12.28 24.54
N SER A 153 -22.19 10.99 24.20
CA SER A 153 -21.27 9.95 24.71
C SER A 153 -19.94 9.90 23.93
N GLN A 154 -19.38 11.06 23.61
CA GLN A 154 -18.09 11.20 22.94
C GLN A 154 -16.94 11.31 23.96
N PRO A 155 -15.67 11.10 23.54
CA PRO A 155 -14.55 11.36 24.45
C PRO A 155 -14.41 12.83 24.85
N TYR A 156 -14.03 13.07 26.10
CA TYR A 156 -13.79 14.40 26.67
C TYR A 156 -12.40 14.46 27.31
N TYR A 157 -11.75 15.62 27.27
CA TYR A 157 -10.42 15.81 27.84
C TYR A 157 -10.19 17.24 28.36
N LYS A 158 -9.27 17.39 29.32
CA LYS A 158 -8.80 18.69 29.82
C LYS A 158 -7.45 19.03 29.18
N PHE A 159 -7.45 19.92 28.20
CA PHE A 159 -6.26 20.30 27.41
C PHE A 159 -5.36 21.35 28.06
N VAL A 160 -5.71 21.79 29.26
CA VAL A 160 -4.94 22.75 30.04
C VAL A 160 -4.42 22.09 31.31
N GLU A 161 -3.49 22.78 31.98
CA GLU A 161 -2.93 22.34 33.25
C GLU A 161 -4.03 21.90 34.24
N PRO A 162 -3.83 20.82 35.01
CA PRO A 162 -4.85 20.30 35.93
C PRO A 162 -5.38 21.35 36.92
N ALA A 163 -4.55 22.33 37.29
CA ALA A 163 -4.88 23.41 38.21
C ALA A 163 -5.70 24.57 37.59
N ALA A 164 -5.91 24.60 36.28
CA ALA A 164 -6.76 25.60 35.64
C ALA A 164 -8.21 25.49 36.16
N THR A 165 -8.88 26.64 36.32
CA THR A 165 -10.24 26.73 36.86
C THR A 165 -11.19 27.49 35.92
N LEU A 166 -12.46 27.10 35.92
CA LEU A 166 -13.58 27.84 35.34
C LEU A 166 -14.52 28.34 36.43
N THR A 167 -14.96 29.59 36.32
CA THR A 167 -15.98 30.19 37.19
C THR A 167 -17.22 30.53 36.36
N PRO A 168 -18.37 29.86 36.58
CA PRO A 168 -19.62 30.16 35.89
C PRO A 168 -20.37 31.31 36.58
N SER A 169 -20.99 32.19 35.80
CA SER A 169 -21.74 33.36 36.29
C SER A 169 -23.13 33.03 36.84
N GLY A 170 -23.62 31.80 36.61
CA GLY A 170 -24.93 31.31 37.00
C GLY A 170 -24.98 29.79 36.89
N THR A 171 -26.09 29.18 37.34
CA THR A 171 -26.20 27.71 37.40
C THR A 171 -27.04 27.10 36.28
N SER A 172 -27.82 27.86 35.52
CA SER A 172 -28.73 27.30 34.51
C SER A 172 -28.93 28.24 33.33
N GLY A 173 -29.30 27.69 32.19
CA GLY A 173 -29.47 28.44 30.94
C GLY A 173 -28.13 28.84 30.34
N THR A 174 -28.10 29.98 29.65
CA THR A 174 -26.86 30.54 29.09
C THR A 174 -26.13 31.36 30.16
N VAL A 175 -24.90 30.95 30.49
CA VAL A 175 -24.08 31.57 31.54
C VAL A 175 -22.70 31.93 30.98
N SER A 176 -22.05 32.93 31.56
CA SER A 176 -20.66 33.26 31.22
C SER A 176 -19.70 32.38 32.02
N LEU A 177 -18.68 31.85 31.37
CA LEU A 177 -17.57 31.13 31.94
C LEU A 177 -16.34 32.03 31.95
N THR A 178 -15.69 32.18 33.10
CA THR A 178 -14.42 32.90 33.24
C THR A 178 -13.31 31.94 33.65
N ALA A 179 -12.29 31.80 32.81
CA ALA A 179 -11.10 31.00 33.06
C ALA A 179 -9.99 31.82 33.75
N ASN A 180 -9.19 31.17 34.60
CA ASN A 180 -8.01 31.81 35.21
C ASN A 180 -6.77 31.81 34.28
N VAL A 181 -6.86 31.16 33.13
CA VAL A 181 -5.81 31.04 32.10
C VAL A 181 -6.41 31.31 30.73
N ASP A 182 -5.58 31.58 29.74
CA ASP A 182 -6.00 31.65 28.34
C ASP A 182 -6.42 30.24 27.90
N LEU A 183 -7.71 30.08 27.57
CA LEU A 183 -8.36 28.80 27.34
C LEU A 183 -9.23 28.83 26.09
N PHE A 184 -9.95 29.92 25.83
CA PHE A 184 -10.94 29.98 24.77
C PHE A 184 -10.37 30.53 23.45
N VAL A 185 -10.79 29.95 22.34
CA VAL A 185 -10.55 30.43 20.97
C VAL A 185 -11.85 30.47 20.21
N ALA A 186 -11.94 31.28 19.16
CA ALA A 186 -13.19 31.45 18.39
C ALA A 186 -13.80 30.13 17.90
N GLY A 187 -12.96 29.15 17.55
CA GLY A 187 -13.42 27.82 17.10
C GLY A 187 -14.12 26.98 18.17
N HIS A 188 -14.12 27.36 19.45
CA HIS A 188 -14.88 26.65 20.47
C HIS A 188 -16.39 26.87 20.38
N VAL A 189 -16.87 27.87 19.64
CA VAL A 189 -18.32 28.05 19.42
C VAL A 189 -18.90 26.80 18.75
N GLY A 190 -19.97 26.25 19.31
CA GLY A 190 -20.60 25.00 18.89
C GLY A 190 -20.00 23.73 19.51
N THR A 191 -18.92 23.84 20.30
CA THR A 191 -18.33 22.67 20.99
C THR A 191 -19.01 22.39 22.33
N LEU A 192 -19.08 21.11 22.69
CA LEU A 192 -19.61 20.62 23.95
C LEU A 192 -18.54 20.56 25.03
N TRP A 193 -18.91 21.03 26.21
CA TRP A 193 -18.07 21.10 27.40
C TRP A 193 -18.83 20.49 28.57
N ARG A 194 -18.11 19.83 29.48
CA ARG A 194 -18.65 19.37 30.76
C ARG A 194 -18.00 20.14 31.89
N ILE A 195 -18.83 20.67 32.79
CA ILE A 195 -18.40 21.36 34.00
C ILE A 195 -19.09 20.67 35.17
N GLN A 196 -18.31 20.10 36.09
CA GLN A 196 -18.85 19.28 37.19
C GLN A 196 -19.79 18.17 36.70
N GLY A 197 -19.43 17.53 35.58
CA GLY A 197 -20.23 16.48 34.93
C GLY A 197 -21.49 16.94 34.19
N ILE A 198 -21.80 18.24 34.19
CA ILE A 198 -22.92 18.83 33.45
C ILE A 198 -22.47 19.32 32.09
N GLU A 199 -23.10 18.81 31.04
CA GLU A 199 -22.79 19.17 29.66
C GLU A 199 -23.46 20.49 29.24
N GLY A 200 -22.78 21.27 28.40
CA GLY A 200 -23.31 22.46 27.77
C GLY A 200 -22.58 22.78 26.48
N GLU A 201 -23.18 23.62 25.64
CA GLU A 201 -22.62 24.04 24.36
C GLU A 201 -22.12 25.48 24.44
N ILE A 202 -20.89 25.73 23.99
CA ILE A 202 -20.34 27.08 23.91
C ILE A 202 -21.04 27.85 22.79
N THR A 203 -21.71 28.94 23.13
CA THR A 203 -22.48 29.76 22.16
C THR A 203 -21.74 31.00 21.71
N ASN A 204 -20.77 31.48 22.50
CA ASN A 204 -19.96 32.64 22.16
C ASN A 204 -18.60 32.57 22.87
N VAL A 205 -17.55 33.10 22.23
CA VAL A 205 -16.25 33.34 22.87
C VAL A 205 -15.98 34.83 22.80
N SER A 206 -15.95 35.48 23.96
CA SER A 206 -15.74 36.94 24.06
C SER A 206 -14.26 37.30 23.97
N ASP A 207 -13.40 36.52 24.63
CA ASP A 207 -11.95 36.66 24.63
C ASP A 207 -11.29 35.35 25.06
N ALA A 208 -9.96 35.34 25.21
CA ALA A 208 -9.20 34.14 25.57
C ALA A 208 -9.57 33.53 26.94
N ARG A 209 -10.23 34.28 27.82
CA ARG A 209 -10.61 33.83 29.18
C ARG A 209 -12.11 33.82 29.44
N THR A 210 -12.90 34.34 28.52
CA THR A 210 -14.36 34.48 28.72
C THR A 210 -15.13 33.90 27.55
N ALA A 211 -16.06 32.99 27.85
CA ALA A 211 -16.99 32.41 26.89
C ALA A 211 -18.41 32.34 27.48
N GLN A 212 -19.43 32.14 26.64
CA GLN A 212 -20.78 31.82 27.06
C GLN A 212 -21.08 30.36 26.75
N ILE A 213 -21.71 29.67 27.70
CA ILE A 213 -22.15 28.28 27.57
C ILE A 213 -23.65 28.19 27.85
N THR A 214 -24.38 27.46 27.02
CA THR A 214 -25.76 27.06 27.30
C THR A 214 -25.75 25.68 27.93
N LEU A 215 -26.11 25.61 29.22
CA LEU A 215 -26.07 24.37 30.00
C LEU A 215 -27.30 23.50 29.73
N LYS A 216 -27.09 22.18 29.53
CA LYS A 216 -28.18 21.21 29.37
C LYS A 216 -28.90 20.90 30.68
N GLN A 217 -28.24 21.10 31.82
CA GLN A 217 -28.79 20.93 33.17
C GLN A 217 -28.24 21.99 34.12
N ALA A 218 -28.77 22.06 35.35
CA ALA A 218 -28.28 23.01 36.33
C ALA A 218 -26.95 22.56 36.95
N LEU A 219 -25.97 23.47 37.04
CA LEU A 219 -24.76 23.30 37.83
C LEU A 219 -25.07 23.31 39.34
N PRO A 220 -24.28 22.63 40.18
CA PRO A 220 -24.51 22.61 41.62
C PRO A 220 -24.23 23.95 42.32
N ASN A 221 -23.33 24.79 41.78
CA ASN A 221 -22.99 26.12 42.31
C ASN A 221 -22.22 26.95 41.26
N THR A 222 -21.86 28.18 41.62
CA THR A 222 -21.08 29.12 40.80
C THR A 222 -19.62 29.26 41.21
N ASN A 223 -19.11 28.35 42.06
CA ASN A 223 -17.72 28.44 42.53
C ASN A 223 -16.74 28.11 41.40
N ALA A 224 -15.53 28.66 41.49
CA ALA A 224 -14.43 28.26 40.62
C ALA A 224 -14.20 26.74 40.76
N THR A 225 -14.14 26.03 39.64
CA THR A 225 -13.96 24.57 39.60
C THR A 225 -12.82 24.18 38.68
N VAL A 226 -12.05 23.17 39.10
CA VAL A 226 -11.05 22.49 38.24
C VAL A 226 -11.68 21.35 37.44
N ASP A 227 -12.88 20.91 37.83
CA ASP A 227 -13.63 19.84 37.19
C ASP A 227 -14.35 20.41 35.96
N PHE A 228 -13.61 20.45 34.86
CA PHE A 228 -14.14 20.69 33.54
C PHE A 228 -13.32 19.97 32.48
N VAL A 229 -14.00 19.62 31.40
CA VAL A 229 -13.43 18.98 30.22
C VAL A 229 -14.16 19.49 28.98
N GLU A 230 -13.48 19.51 27.84
CA GLU A 230 -14.07 19.79 26.53
C GLU A 230 -14.07 18.53 25.68
N GLN A 231 -14.91 18.47 24.64
CA GLN A 231 -14.90 17.34 23.72
C GLN A 231 -13.52 17.15 23.08
N ALA A 232 -13.03 15.90 23.05
CA ALA A 232 -11.68 15.61 22.58
C ALA A 232 -11.52 15.74 21.06
N PHE A 233 -12.63 15.61 20.31
CA PHE A 233 -12.66 15.73 18.86
C PHE A 233 -13.46 16.96 18.43
N SER A 234 -12.81 17.89 17.73
CA SER A 234 -13.41 19.12 17.24
C SER A 234 -12.47 19.79 16.22
N ASP A 235 -12.92 20.83 15.52
CA ASP A 235 -12.02 21.60 14.66
C ASP A 235 -10.87 22.27 15.46
N VAL A 236 -11.08 22.54 16.75
CA VAL A 236 -10.06 23.11 17.65
C VAL A 236 -9.07 22.09 18.17
N ARG A 237 -9.43 20.82 18.31
CA ARG A 237 -8.55 19.76 18.87
C ARG A 237 -8.13 18.69 17.86
N GLY A 238 -8.67 18.78 16.65
CA GLY A 238 -8.55 17.78 15.61
C GLY A 238 -9.50 16.62 15.81
N TRP A 239 -9.41 15.67 14.90
CA TRP A 239 -10.33 14.55 14.76
C TRP A 239 -9.57 13.21 14.97
N PRO A 240 -10.28 12.07 15.07
CA PRO A 240 -9.64 10.76 15.20
C PRO A 240 -8.60 10.49 14.12
N ARG A 241 -7.47 9.89 14.51
CA ARG A 241 -6.36 9.59 13.60
C ARG A 241 -6.37 8.15 13.07
N SER A 242 -6.75 7.18 13.90
CA SER A 242 -6.82 5.77 13.52
C SER A 242 -8.00 5.08 14.19
N VAL A 243 -8.52 4.03 13.56
CA VAL A 243 -9.74 3.35 13.99
C VAL A 243 -9.70 1.85 13.68
N THR A 244 -10.26 1.01 14.55
CA THR A 244 -10.50 -0.42 14.28
C THR A 244 -11.62 -0.97 15.17
N PHE A 245 -12.04 -2.22 14.95
CA PHE A 245 -12.94 -2.95 15.85
C PHE A 245 -12.18 -4.07 16.57
N HIS A 246 -12.39 -4.22 17.88
CA HIS A 246 -11.79 -5.31 18.64
C HIS A 246 -12.68 -5.71 19.81
N GLN A 247 -13.01 -7.01 19.92
CA GLN A 247 -13.84 -7.57 20.99
C GLN A 247 -15.13 -6.76 21.27
N ASP A 248 -15.94 -6.53 20.23
CA ASP A 248 -17.23 -5.82 20.32
C ASP A 248 -17.12 -4.34 20.78
N ARG A 249 -15.93 -3.74 20.60
CA ARG A 249 -15.67 -2.32 20.87
C ARG A 249 -15.12 -1.62 19.61
N LEU A 250 -15.52 -0.36 19.43
CA LEU A 250 -14.84 0.56 18.51
C LEU A 250 -13.61 1.11 19.22
N ILE A 251 -12.46 0.99 18.57
CA ILE A 251 -11.18 1.47 19.09
C ILE A 251 -10.75 2.68 18.27
N ILE A 252 -10.44 3.79 18.95
CA ILE A 252 -9.89 5.00 18.35
C ILE A 252 -8.48 5.22 18.90
N GLY A 253 -7.53 5.47 18.00
CA GLY A 253 -6.14 5.74 18.34
C GLY A 253 -5.70 7.12 17.87
N GLY A 254 -5.40 7.97 18.83
CA GLY A 254 -4.84 9.30 18.62
C GLY A 254 -5.82 10.32 18.00
N SER A 255 -5.51 11.59 18.24
CA SER A 255 -6.00 12.75 17.47
C SER A 255 -4.85 13.73 17.25
N ARG A 256 -5.11 14.88 16.62
CA ARG A 256 -4.08 15.92 16.42
C ARG A 256 -3.47 16.36 17.76
N ASP A 257 -4.31 16.72 18.73
CA ASP A 257 -3.87 17.29 20.00
C ASP A 257 -3.70 16.23 21.12
N LEU A 258 -4.23 15.00 20.92
CA LEU A 258 -4.02 13.85 21.81
C LEU A 258 -3.43 12.65 21.05
N PRO A 259 -2.21 12.79 20.48
CA PRO A 259 -1.68 11.84 19.52
C PRO A 259 -1.39 10.44 20.10
N ASN A 260 -1.14 10.33 21.41
CA ASN A 260 -0.74 9.08 22.06
C ASN A 260 -1.88 8.42 22.89
N ARG A 261 -3.12 8.86 22.74
CA ARG A 261 -4.25 8.38 23.54
C ARG A 261 -5.07 7.33 22.80
N LEU A 262 -5.50 6.31 23.54
CA LEU A 262 -6.36 5.24 23.03
C LEU A 262 -7.71 5.32 23.73
N TRP A 263 -8.79 5.22 22.95
CA TRP A 263 -10.15 5.15 23.43
C TRP A 263 -10.80 3.87 22.92
N MET A 264 -11.55 3.19 23.79
CA MET A 264 -12.31 1.99 23.47
C MET A 264 -13.75 2.23 23.91
N SER A 265 -14.71 2.07 23.00
CA SER A 265 -16.13 2.26 23.33
C SER A 265 -16.59 1.27 24.39
N LYS A 266 -17.77 1.52 24.97
CA LYS A 266 -18.55 0.50 25.69
C LYS A 266 -18.74 -0.73 24.79
N SER A 267 -18.70 -1.92 25.38
CA SER A 267 -18.94 -3.18 24.65
C SER A 267 -20.36 -3.20 24.09
N GLY A 268 -20.51 -3.55 22.81
CA GLY A 268 -21.80 -3.67 22.12
C GLY A 268 -22.48 -2.34 21.78
N ASP A 269 -21.87 -1.21 22.17
CA ASP A 269 -22.37 0.14 21.94
C ASP A 269 -21.23 1.02 21.40
N LEU A 270 -20.95 0.83 20.11
CA LEU A 270 -19.73 1.26 19.42
C LEU A 270 -19.49 2.78 19.43
N PHE A 271 -20.51 3.60 19.64
CA PHE A 271 -20.42 5.07 19.66
C PHE A 271 -20.65 5.68 21.04
N ASN A 272 -20.46 4.87 22.09
CA ASN A 272 -20.55 5.29 23.48
C ASN A 272 -19.20 5.17 24.20
N PHE A 273 -18.62 6.31 24.54
CA PHE A 273 -17.32 6.44 25.21
C PHE A 273 -17.43 6.98 26.64
N GLU A 274 -18.58 6.79 27.31
CA GLU A 274 -18.72 7.12 28.73
C GLU A 274 -17.91 6.14 29.58
N LEU A 275 -16.97 6.68 30.38
CA LEU A 275 -16.11 5.90 31.29
C LEU A 275 -16.88 5.32 32.48
N GLY A 276 -18.01 5.95 32.84
CA GLY A 276 -18.87 5.51 33.94
C GLY A 276 -18.13 5.36 35.28
N GLU A 277 -18.37 4.25 35.97
CA GLU A 277 -17.75 3.89 37.24
C GLU A 277 -16.65 2.82 37.09
N GLY A 278 -16.33 2.42 35.85
CA GLY A 278 -15.38 1.37 35.53
C GLY A 278 -15.96 -0.04 35.56
N LEU A 279 -17.26 -0.19 35.27
CA LEU A 279 -17.90 -1.50 35.09
C LEU A 279 -17.29 -2.25 33.90
N ASP A 280 -17.43 -3.58 33.90
CA ASP A 280 -16.73 -4.45 32.95
C ASP A 280 -16.99 -4.12 31.47
N ASP A 281 -18.19 -3.63 31.14
CA ASP A 281 -18.60 -3.29 29.78
C ASP A 281 -18.34 -1.82 29.41
N GLU A 282 -17.98 -0.95 30.35
CA GLU A 282 -17.81 0.50 30.14
C GLU A 282 -16.58 0.86 29.31
N ALA A 283 -16.56 2.09 28.81
CA ALA A 283 -15.49 2.58 27.94
C ALA A 283 -14.13 2.58 28.64
N ILE A 284 -13.07 2.41 27.86
CA ILE A 284 -11.68 2.38 28.35
C ILE A 284 -10.92 3.52 27.69
N GLU A 285 -10.17 4.28 28.48
CA GLU A 285 -9.34 5.36 27.98
C GLU A 285 -8.01 5.43 28.73
N PHE A 286 -6.90 5.47 28.00
CA PHE A 286 -5.57 5.69 28.58
C PHE A 286 -4.60 6.27 27.55
N ALA A 287 -3.52 6.86 28.05
CA ALA A 287 -2.41 7.32 27.21
C ALA A 287 -1.31 6.26 27.14
N LEU A 288 -0.71 6.09 25.96
CA LEU A 288 0.53 5.34 25.78
C LEU A 288 1.70 6.22 26.23
N LEU A 289 2.21 5.95 27.43
CA LEU A 289 3.31 6.72 28.02
C LEU A 289 4.66 6.09 27.64
N ALA A 290 5.51 6.91 27.02
CA ALA A 290 6.91 6.63 26.72
C ALA A 290 7.75 7.89 26.99
N ASP A 291 9.07 7.79 26.89
CA ASP A 291 9.99 8.93 27.11
C ASP A 291 9.73 10.10 26.15
N GLN A 292 9.07 9.84 25.03
CA GLN A 292 8.63 10.81 24.03
C GLN A 292 7.16 10.60 23.69
N VAL A 293 6.46 11.68 23.31
CA VAL A 293 5.09 11.59 22.79
C VAL A 293 5.14 10.97 21.40
N ASN A 294 4.63 9.74 21.28
CA ASN A 294 4.53 9.03 20.01
C ASN A 294 3.09 9.00 19.53
N ALA A 295 2.85 9.49 18.32
CA ALA A 295 1.51 9.47 17.73
C ALA A 295 1.10 8.05 17.36
N ILE A 296 -0.14 7.66 17.63
CA ILE A 296 -0.70 6.37 17.17
C ILE A 296 -0.99 6.51 15.68
N THR A 297 -0.27 5.76 14.86
CA THR A 297 -0.33 5.83 13.39
C THR A 297 -1.22 4.74 12.79
N GLY A 298 -1.48 3.67 13.55
CA GLY A 298 -2.34 2.58 13.11
C GLY A 298 -2.64 1.63 14.26
N ILE A 299 -3.79 0.97 14.17
CA ILE A 299 -4.22 -0.05 15.13
C ILE A 299 -4.65 -1.26 14.33
N PHE A 300 -4.29 -2.45 14.78
CA PHE A 300 -4.67 -3.70 14.13
C PHE A 300 -5.27 -4.66 15.15
N ALA A 301 -6.46 -5.17 14.84
CA ALA A 301 -7.12 -6.20 15.62
C ALA A 301 -6.69 -7.59 15.14
N GLY A 302 -5.74 -8.19 15.87
CA GLY A 302 -5.33 -9.58 15.67
C GLY A 302 -5.68 -10.45 16.87
N ARG A 303 -4.82 -11.44 17.18
CA ARG A 303 -4.89 -12.23 18.43
C ARG A 303 -4.97 -11.32 19.67
N HIS A 304 -4.18 -10.26 19.65
CA HIS A 304 -4.24 -9.16 20.61
C HIS A 304 -4.51 -7.87 19.83
N LEU A 305 -4.94 -6.83 20.54
CA LEU A 305 -5.01 -5.50 19.95
C LEU A 305 -3.59 -4.93 19.84
N GLN A 306 -3.15 -4.67 18.62
CA GLN A 306 -1.82 -4.16 18.32
C GLN A 306 -1.91 -2.67 18.03
N VAL A 307 -1.08 -1.87 18.69
CA VAL A 307 -1.06 -0.42 18.51
C VAL A 307 0.31 0.01 17.99
N PHE A 308 0.32 0.58 16.80
CA PHE A 308 1.51 1.08 16.11
C PHE A 308 1.61 2.58 16.32
N THR A 309 2.77 3.06 16.76
CA THR A 309 3.01 4.47 17.02
C THR A 309 4.23 4.96 16.25
N SER A 310 4.46 6.28 16.22
CA SER A 310 5.65 6.88 15.61
C SER A 310 6.98 6.54 16.30
N GLY A 311 7.01 5.67 17.31
CA GLY A 311 8.25 5.29 18.00
C GLY A 311 8.29 3.87 18.55
N SER A 312 7.16 3.17 18.61
CA SER A 312 7.09 1.81 19.15
C SER A 312 5.80 1.09 18.79
N GLU A 313 5.84 -0.23 18.94
CA GLU A 313 4.72 -1.14 18.76
C GLU A 313 4.31 -1.67 20.14
N TRP A 314 2.99 -1.68 20.39
CA TRP A 314 2.41 -2.07 21.67
C TRP A 314 1.40 -3.18 21.47
N MET A 315 1.26 -3.99 22.51
CA MET A 315 0.23 -5.00 22.64
C MET A 315 -0.70 -4.60 23.79
N VAL A 316 -2.00 -4.59 23.52
CA VAL A 316 -3.06 -4.40 24.50
C VAL A 316 -3.77 -5.73 24.72
N THR A 317 -3.87 -6.14 25.99
CA THR A 317 -4.45 -7.41 26.41
C THR A 317 -5.42 -7.23 27.57
N GLY A 318 -6.27 -8.22 27.79
CA GLY A 318 -7.19 -8.34 28.92
C GLY A 318 -8.08 -9.55 28.66
N ASP A 319 -8.28 -10.40 29.68
CA ASP A 319 -9.12 -11.60 29.56
C ASP A 319 -10.16 -11.62 30.69
N PRO A 320 -11.38 -11.12 30.45
CA PRO A 320 -11.82 -10.33 29.29
C PRO A 320 -11.25 -8.90 29.30
N LEU A 321 -11.34 -8.19 28.17
CA LEU A 321 -10.88 -6.81 28.04
C LEU A 321 -11.87 -5.82 28.69
N THR A 322 -11.60 -5.51 29.95
CA THR A 322 -12.40 -4.60 30.80
C THR A 322 -11.55 -3.44 31.31
N PRO A 323 -12.17 -2.35 31.82
CA PRO A 323 -11.42 -1.25 32.45
C PRO A 323 -10.46 -1.70 33.56
N ALA A 324 -10.83 -2.73 34.33
CA ALA A 324 -10.01 -3.25 35.42
C ALA A 324 -8.85 -4.16 34.96
N ASN A 325 -9.02 -4.88 33.84
CA ASN A 325 -8.08 -5.92 33.40
C ASN A 325 -7.20 -5.51 32.22
N VAL A 326 -7.43 -4.35 31.62
CA VAL A 326 -6.63 -3.89 30.48
C VAL A 326 -5.15 -3.74 30.86
N GLN A 327 -4.29 -4.34 30.05
CA GLN A 327 -2.83 -4.28 30.17
C GLN A 327 -2.24 -3.79 28.87
N VAL A 328 -1.22 -2.96 28.98
CA VAL A 328 -0.57 -2.32 27.83
C VAL A 328 0.92 -2.53 27.94
N THR A 329 1.50 -3.23 26.98
CA THR A 329 2.92 -3.62 27.02
C THR A 329 3.60 -3.26 25.72
N ARG A 330 4.72 -2.53 25.82
CA ARG A 330 5.55 -2.21 24.65
C ARG A 330 6.33 -3.45 24.24
N GLN A 331 6.28 -3.78 22.95
CA GLN A 331 6.93 -4.95 22.39
C GLN A 331 8.25 -4.56 21.72
N THR A 332 8.21 -3.59 20.81
CA THR A 332 9.40 -3.11 20.06
C THR A 332 9.49 -1.57 20.06
N ARG A 333 10.62 -1.01 19.60
CA ARG A 333 10.90 0.45 19.57
C ARG A 333 11.19 0.96 18.16
N ILE A 334 10.51 0.40 17.18
CA ILE A 334 10.79 0.67 15.78
C ILE A 334 10.06 1.94 15.36
N GLY A 335 8.75 1.93 15.58
CA GLY A 335 7.83 2.96 15.17
C GLY A 335 7.46 2.89 13.69
N SER A 336 6.37 3.55 13.34
CA SER A 336 5.91 3.71 11.96
C SER A 336 6.07 5.16 11.49
N GLN A 337 5.99 5.38 10.18
CA GLN A 337 5.95 6.73 9.60
C GLN A 337 4.69 7.48 10.09
N SER A 338 4.83 8.76 10.43
CA SER A 338 3.73 9.56 10.99
C SER A 338 3.16 10.60 10.03
N ASP A 339 3.82 10.85 8.89
CA ASP A 339 3.38 11.76 7.83
C ASP A 339 2.50 11.06 6.79
N ARG A 340 2.42 9.73 6.81
CA ARG A 340 1.63 8.92 5.87
C ARG A 340 1.07 7.68 6.55
N THR A 341 -0.20 7.39 6.35
CA THR A 341 -0.84 6.13 6.77
C THR A 341 -0.56 5.05 5.72
N VAL A 342 0.32 4.11 6.05
CA VAL A 342 0.52 2.88 5.27
C VAL A 342 -0.33 1.77 5.90
N PRO A 343 -1.25 1.12 5.16
CA PRO A 343 -2.16 0.13 5.72
C PRO A 343 -1.41 -1.01 6.39
N LEU A 344 -1.87 -1.45 7.56
CA LEU A 344 -1.36 -2.64 8.22
C LEU A 344 -1.94 -3.87 7.52
N VAL A 345 -1.09 -4.82 7.15
CA VAL A 345 -1.51 -5.98 6.34
C VAL A 345 -1.18 -7.26 7.09
N ASN A 346 -2.16 -8.17 7.21
CA ASN A 346 -1.91 -9.47 7.83
C ASN A 346 -1.44 -10.50 6.80
N VAL A 347 -0.38 -11.22 7.11
CA VAL A 347 0.08 -12.38 6.32
C VAL A 347 0.48 -13.51 7.28
N ASP A 348 -0.27 -14.61 7.23
CA ASP A 348 -0.07 -15.81 8.06
C ASP A 348 0.06 -15.51 9.56
N GLY A 349 -0.74 -14.58 10.08
CA GLY A 349 -0.72 -14.19 11.49
C GLY A 349 0.36 -13.17 11.88
N ALA A 350 1.25 -12.77 10.97
CA ALA A 350 2.11 -11.60 11.16
C ALA A 350 1.44 -10.34 10.63
N THR A 351 1.60 -9.22 11.34
CA THR A 351 1.17 -7.90 10.86
C THR A 351 2.35 -7.20 10.21
N LEU A 352 2.23 -6.86 8.93
CA LEU A 352 3.25 -6.16 8.16
C LEU A 352 3.04 -4.64 8.25
N PHE A 353 4.11 -3.90 8.49
CA PHE A 353 4.07 -2.44 8.61
C PHE A 353 5.33 -1.78 8.03
N ALA A 354 5.19 -0.52 7.58
CA ALA A 354 6.30 0.31 7.14
C ALA A 354 7.00 0.95 8.35
N GLY A 355 8.29 0.68 8.52
CA GLY A 355 9.08 1.22 9.61
C GLY A 355 9.30 2.73 9.49
N ARG A 356 9.46 3.41 10.63
CA ARG A 356 9.65 4.86 10.75
C ARG A 356 10.80 5.42 9.90
N SER A 357 11.84 4.63 9.67
CA SER A 357 12.98 5.03 8.84
C SER A 357 12.59 5.31 7.39
N GLY A 358 11.43 4.80 6.93
CA GLY A 358 11.02 4.83 5.54
C GLY A 358 11.85 3.90 4.65
N ARG A 359 12.64 2.98 5.21
CA ARG A 359 13.55 2.09 4.46
C ARG A 359 13.34 0.60 4.73
N GLU A 360 12.28 0.28 5.46
CA GLU A 360 12.05 -1.04 6.03
C GLU A 360 10.58 -1.40 5.88
N ILE A 361 10.31 -2.65 5.51
CA ILE A 361 9.01 -3.29 5.66
C ILE A 361 9.20 -4.40 6.68
N ARG A 362 8.47 -4.33 7.78
CA ARG A 362 8.69 -5.21 8.93
C ARG A 362 7.49 -6.10 9.18
N GLU A 363 7.78 -7.32 9.59
CA GLU A 363 6.77 -8.18 10.21
C GLU A 363 6.70 -7.92 11.71
N PHE A 364 5.52 -8.04 12.29
CA PHE A 364 5.27 -8.02 13.73
C PHE A 364 4.54 -9.31 14.09
N LEU A 365 5.24 -10.23 14.74
CA LEU A 365 4.80 -11.61 14.95
C LEU A 365 4.92 -12.01 16.41
N PHE A 366 3.84 -12.57 16.96
CA PHE A 366 3.86 -13.16 18.29
C PHE A 366 4.52 -14.53 18.27
N THR A 367 5.41 -14.80 19.22
CA THR A 367 5.94 -16.14 19.45
C THR A 367 5.54 -16.64 20.83
N ASP A 368 4.95 -17.84 20.91
CA ASP A 368 4.55 -18.41 22.21
C ASP A 368 5.77 -18.78 23.08
N VAL A 369 6.96 -18.93 22.49
CA VAL A 369 8.19 -19.23 23.24
C VAL A 369 8.67 -18.01 24.03
N GLU A 370 8.68 -16.83 23.41
CA GLU A 370 9.09 -15.60 24.08
C GLU A 370 7.93 -14.92 24.81
N GLN A 371 6.68 -15.34 24.54
CA GLN A 371 5.45 -14.65 24.97
C GLN A 371 5.47 -13.16 24.63
N ALA A 372 6.05 -12.84 23.47
CA ALA A 372 6.28 -11.48 23.02
C ALA A 372 6.16 -11.40 21.50
N TYR A 373 5.91 -10.18 21.02
CA TYR A 373 6.03 -9.88 19.60
C TYR A 373 7.47 -9.51 19.24
N GLY A 374 8.01 -10.24 18.27
CA GLY A 374 9.25 -9.88 17.58
C GLY A 374 8.97 -9.08 16.32
N SER A 375 9.98 -8.38 15.82
CA SER A 375 9.89 -7.70 14.53
C SER A 375 11.14 -7.86 13.67
N ALA A 376 10.98 -8.44 12.49
CA ALA A 376 12.04 -8.68 11.51
C ALA A 376 11.84 -7.80 10.27
N ASP A 377 12.94 -7.36 9.66
CA ASP A 377 12.93 -6.58 8.41
C ASP A 377 12.93 -7.51 7.19
N LEU A 378 11.80 -7.52 6.48
CA LEU A 378 11.61 -8.31 5.25
C LEU A 378 12.40 -7.73 4.07
N ALA A 379 12.81 -6.47 4.13
CA ALA A 379 13.55 -5.80 3.07
C ALA A 379 15.06 -5.80 3.29
N LEU A 380 15.58 -6.50 4.31
CA LEU A 380 16.99 -6.42 4.71
C LEU A 380 17.97 -6.62 3.55
N LEU A 381 17.67 -7.59 2.67
CA LEU A 381 18.48 -7.96 1.51
C LEU A 381 18.21 -7.13 0.25
N SER A 382 17.12 -6.35 0.25
CA SER A 382 16.61 -5.59 -0.91
C SER A 382 16.28 -4.14 -0.53
N ARG A 383 16.98 -3.59 0.47
CA ARG A 383 16.74 -2.26 1.08
C ARG A 383 16.76 -1.08 0.11
N HIS A 384 17.36 -1.26 -1.07
CA HIS A 384 17.44 -0.28 -2.16
C HIS A 384 16.16 -0.24 -3.00
N LEU A 385 15.17 -1.07 -2.69
CA LEU A 385 13.84 -1.01 -3.28
C LEU A 385 12.84 -0.28 -2.39
N ILE A 386 13.16 -0.05 -1.11
CA ILE A 386 12.25 0.54 -0.13
C ILE A 386 12.64 1.99 0.14
N HIS A 387 11.80 2.92 -0.32
CA HIS A 387 12.02 4.36 -0.25
C HIS A 387 10.73 5.10 0.12
N HIS A 388 10.54 5.35 1.41
CA HIS A 388 9.35 5.97 1.99
C HIS A 388 8.06 5.33 1.47
N PRO A 389 7.71 4.11 1.92
CA PRO A 389 6.44 3.47 1.56
C PRO A 389 5.26 4.41 1.81
N VAL A 390 4.37 4.51 0.84
CA VAL A 390 3.15 5.33 0.91
C VAL A 390 1.87 4.51 0.81
N ASP A 391 1.95 3.29 0.31
CA ASP A 391 0.81 2.38 0.29
C ASP A 391 1.27 0.93 0.22
N GLN A 392 0.43 0.01 0.67
CA GLN A 392 0.68 -1.41 0.48
C GLN A 392 -0.61 -2.22 0.47
N ALA A 393 -0.62 -3.29 -0.31
CA ALA A 393 -1.72 -4.24 -0.37
C ALA A 393 -1.17 -5.65 -0.66
N PHE A 394 -1.81 -6.68 -0.12
CA PHE A 394 -1.41 -8.07 -0.30
C PHE A 394 -2.45 -8.80 -1.14
N ASP A 395 -1.99 -9.39 -2.24
CA ASP A 395 -2.74 -10.34 -3.05
C ASP A 395 -2.61 -11.73 -2.38
N PRO A 396 -3.68 -12.24 -1.73
CA PRO A 396 -3.63 -13.54 -1.06
C PRO A 396 -3.58 -14.72 -2.03
N GLU A 397 -4.10 -14.58 -3.25
CA GLU A 397 -4.13 -15.64 -4.25
C GLU A 397 -2.72 -15.91 -4.78
N ARG A 398 -2.02 -14.84 -5.19
CA ARG A 398 -0.65 -14.93 -5.71
C ARG A 398 0.43 -14.81 -4.64
N ARG A 399 0.04 -14.50 -3.40
CA ARG A 399 0.94 -14.33 -2.26
C ARG A 399 1.97 -13.21 -2.49
N LEU A 400 1.51 -12.12 -3.09
CA LEU A 400 2.32 -10.96 -3.45
C LEU A 400 1.95 -9.75 -2.60
N LEU A 401 2.91 -9.22 -1.84
CA LEU A 401 2.78 -7.90 -1.21
C LEU A 401 3.28 -6.83 -2.17
N HIS A 402 2.40 -5.92 -2.56
CA HIS A 402 2.73 -4.75 -3.36
C HIS A 402 2.94 -3.55 -2.43
N VAL A 403 4.05 -2.83 -2.60
CA VAL A 403 4.40 -1.66 -1.80
C VAL A 403 4.72 -0.50 -2.73
N VAL A 404 3.92 0.55 -2.66
CA VAL A 404 4.10 1.80 -3.41
C VAL A 404 5.01 2.73 -2.62
N MET A 405 5.98 3.32 -3.30
CA MET A 405 6.96 4.24 -2.72
C MET A 405 6.62 5.69 -3.04
N ARG A 406 7.08 6.63 -2.20
CA ARG A 406 6.84 8.07 -2.40
C ARG A 406 7.42 8.60 -3.71
N ASP A 407 8.51 7.98 -4.19
CA ASP A 407 9.17 8.32 -5.44
C ASP A 407 8.43 7.81 -6.70
N GLY A 408 7.30 7.12 -6.53
CA GLY A 408 6.49 6.59 -7.63
C GLY A 408 6.90 5.19 -8.08
N SER A 409 7.90 4.56 -7.47
CA SER A 409 8.24 3.16 -7.74
C SER A 409 7.32 2.19 -7.00
N LEU A 410 7.18 0.97 -7.53
CA LEU A 410 6.46 -0.12 -6.88
C LEU A 410 7.43 -1.28 -6.64
N ALA A 411 7.49 -1.78 -5.42
CA ALA A 411 8.18 -3.02 -5.08
C ALA A 411 7.15 -4.13 -4.83
N THR A 412 7.43 -5.34 -5.31
CA THR A 412 6.57 -6.51 -5.09
C THR A 412 7.38 -7.58 -4.38
N LEU A 413 6.81 -8.12 -3.30
CA LEU A 413 7.40 -9.19 -2.51
C LEU A 413 6.57 -10.46 -2.67
N THR A 414 7.19 -11.52 -3.17
CA THR A 414 6.67 -12.88 -3.02
C THR A 414 6.95 -13.36 -1.61
N LEU A 415 5.90 -13.65 -0.85
CA LEU A 415 6.00 -13.96 0.58
C LEU A 415 5.36 -15.30 0.91
N TYR A 416 6.18 -16.27 1.32
CA TYR A 416 5.74 -17.53 1.92
C TYR A 416 6.53 -17.73 3.21
N ARG A 417 5.89 -17.44 4.34
CA ARG A 417 6.59 -17.35 5.64
C ARG A 417 7.03 -18.74 6.15
N SER A 418 6.20 -19.76 5.99
CA SER A 418 6.51 -21.15 6.36
C SER A 418 7.71 -21.73 5.60
N GLU A 419 7.87 -21.36 4.33
CA GLU A 419 8.94 -21.82 3.45
C GLU A 419 10.16 -20.88 3.47
N ALA A 420 10.13 -19.82 4.29
CA ALA A 420 11.16 -18.78 4.35
C ALA A 420 11.47 -18.13 2.99
N ILE A 421 10.44 -17.96 2.15
CA ILE A 421 10.55 -17.26 0.87
C ILE A 421 10.22 -15.79 1.08
N THR A 422 11.21 -14.93 0.82
CA THR A 422 11.09 -13.48 0.85
C THR A 422 11.85 -12.94 -0.35
N ALA A 423 11.13 -12.76 -1.46
CA ALA A 423 11.72 -12.47 -2.76
C ALA A 423 11.18 -11.16 -3.33
N TRP A 424 11.99 -10.09 -3.27
CA TRP A 424 11.62 -8.79 -3.82
C TRP A 424 11.94 -8.67 -5.32
N SER A 425 11.05 -8.02 -6.05
CA SER A 425 11.28 -7.48 -7.39
C SER A 425 10.70 -6.06 -7.47
N ALA A 426 11.07 -5.31 -8.50
CA ALA A 426 10.57 -3.94 -8.67
C ALA A 426 9.82 -3.77 -9.98
N GLN A 427 8.75 -3.00 -9.93
CA GLN A 427 7.87 -2.72 -11.05
C GLN A 427 7.97 -1.24 -11.43
N SER A 428 7.74 -0.98 -12.71
CA SER A 428 7.77 0.36 -13.28
C SER A 428 6.87 0.42 -14.50
N VAL A 429 6.29 1.59 -14.73
CA VAL A 429 5.53 1.92 -15.93
C VAL A 429 6.24 3.09 -16.59
N ALA A 430 6.38 3.05 -17.92
CA ALA A 430 7.15 4.04 -18.64
C ALA A 430 6.55 5.45 -18.48
N GLY A 431 7.28 6.33 -17.80
CA GLY A 431 6.86 7.71 -17.54
C GLY A 431 5.63 7.86 -16.64
N CYS A 432 5.30 6.84 -15.84
CA CYS A 432 4.25 6.95 -14.82
C CYS A 432 4.81 6.65 -13.43
N ALA A 433 4.22 7.28 -12.41
CA ALA A 433 4.46 7.02 -10.99
C ALA A 433 3.28 6.25 -10.39
N PHE A 434 3.54 5.19 -9.63
CA PHE A 434 2.52 4.57 -8.79
C PHE A 434 2.18 5.47 -7.60
N ARG A 435 0.90 5.64 -7.29
CA ARG A 435 0.42 6.52 -6.20
C ARG A 435 -0.39 5.81 -5.11
N SER A 436 -1.13 4.76 -5.47
CA SER A 436 -1.90 3.94 -4.55
C SER A 436 -2.04 2.51 -5.10
N VAL A 437 -2.24 1.54 -4.21
CA VAL A 437 -2.50 0.14 -4.55
C VAL A 437 -3.56 -0.43 -3.61
N SER A 438 -4.49 -1.22 -4.13
CA SER A 438 -5.47 -1.97 -3.34
C SER A 438 -5.74 -3.31 -4.01
N VAL A 439 -6.07 -4.32 -3.21
CA VAL A 439 -6.63 -5.58 -3.73
C VAL A 439 -8.13 -5.55 -3.48
N SER A 440 -8.93 -5.91 -4.48
CA SER A 440 -10.39 -6.02 -4.36
C SER A 440 -10.88 -7.10 -5.30
N GLY A 441 -11.76 -8.00 -4.82
CA GLY A 441 -12.29 -9.08 -5.66
C GLY A 441 -11.23 -10.08 -6.18
N GLY A 442 -10.03 -10.10 -5.60
CA GLY A 442 -8.90 -10.91 -6.10
C GLY A 442 -7.98 -10.18 -7.08
N ASP A 443 -8.37 -8.99 -7.54
CA ASP A 443 -7.60 -8.19 -8.50
C ASP A 443 -6.79 -7.09 -7.83
N VAL A 444 -5.62 -6.78 -8.42
CA VAL A 444 -4.70 -5.76 -7.91
C VAL A 444 -4.87 -4.47 -8.70
N TYR A 445 -5.49 -3.49 -8.06
CA TYR A 445 -5.72 -2.16 -8.60
C TYR A 445 -4.62 -1.19 -8.21
N VAL A 446 -4.28 -0.28 -9.13
CA VAL A 446 -3.26 0.75 -8.94
C VAL A 446 -3.76 2.10 -9.45
N VAL A 447 -3.33 3.16 -8.79
CA VAL A 447 -3.40 4.53 -9.33
C VAL A 447 -2.05 4.88 -9.91
N LEU A 448 -2.03 5.26 -11.18
CA LEU A 448 -0.86 5.75 -11.90
C LEU A 448 -1.00 7.25 -12.12
N GLU A 449 0.06 8.01 -11.89
CA GLU A 449 0.16 9.43 -12.24
C GLU A 449 1.14 9.60 -13.39
N ARG A 450 0.78 10.44 -14.36
CA ARG A 450 1.63 10.82 -15.48
C ARG A 450 1.31 12.24 -15.90
N ASP A 451 2.32 13.10 -15.91
CA ASP A 451 2.22 14.48 -16.38
C ASP A 451 1.04 15.23 -15.72
N GLY A 452 0.74 14.94 -14.45
CA GLY A 452 -0.39 15.52 -13.70
C GLY A 452 -1.76 14.89 -13.96
N ARG A 453 -1.87 13.89 -14.85
CA ARG A 453 -3.08 13.08 -15.07
C ARG A 453 -3.03 11.81 -14.23
N TYR A 454 -4.18 11.30 -13.83
CA TYR A 454 -4.29 10.14 -12.94
C TYR A 454 -5.13 9.05 -13.58
N PHE A 455 -4.68 7.80 -13.50
CA PHE A 455 -5.32 6.66 -14.15
C PHE A 455 -5.53 5.54 -13.14
N LEU A 456 -6.74 5.01 -13.09
CA LEU A 456 -7.03 3.76 -12.41
C LEU A 456 -6.73 2.60 -13.36
N GLY A 457 -5.88 1.67 -12.93
CA GLY A 457 -5.57 0.47 -13.69
C GLY A 457 -5.61 -0.79 -12.83
N VAL A 458 -5.64 -1.94 -13.48
CA VAL A 458 -5.63 -3.27 -12.85
C VAL A 458 -4.57 -4.15 -13.50
N PHE A 459 -3.82 -4.91 -12.70
CA PHE A 459 -2.91 -5.93 -13.24
C PHE A 459 -3.72 -7.08 -13.83
N ASP A 460 -3.60 -7.29 -15.14
CA ASP A 460 -4.42 -8.25 -15.87
C ASP A 460 -3.51 -9.26 -16.60
N PRO A 461 -3.55 -10.56 -16.23
CA PRO A 461 -2.73 -11.62 -16.85
C PRO A 461 -2.90 -11.77 -18.36
N GLN A 462 -4.02 -11.32 -18.93
CA GLN A 462 -4.29 -11.35 -20.36
C GLN A 462 -3.68 -10.14 -21.09
N CYS A 463 -3.21 -9.14 -20.35
CA CYS A 463 -2.69 -7.90 -20.90
C CYS A 463 -1.15 -7.91 -21.00
N GLY A 464 -0.63 -7.55 -22.16
CA GLY A 464 0.81 -7.46 -22.41
C GLY A 464 1.40 -6.05 -22.28
N PHE A 465 0.57 -5.01 -22.23
CA PHE A 465 0.95 -3.58 -22.17
C PHE A 465 0.53 -2.90 -20.86
N ASP A 466 1.13 -1.76 -20.55
CA ASP A 466 0.62 -0.84 -19.52
C ASP A 466 -0.33 0.19 -20.13
N LEU A 467 -1.27 0.71 -19.34
CA LEU A 467 -2.38 1.55 -19.83
C LEU A 467 -3.09 0.90 -21.03
N TYR A 468 -3.25 -0.42 -20.95
CA TYR A 468 -3.75 -1.25 -22.04
C TYR A 468 -5.23 -0.99 -22.33
N ARG A 469 -5.57 -0.95 -23.62
CA ARG A 469 -6.94 -1.00 -24.14
C ARG A 469 -7.01 -2.02 -25.28
N ARG A 470 -8.08 -2.82 -25.29
CA ARG A 470 -8.45 -3.71 -26.40
C ARG A 470 -9.62 -3.09 -27.16
N GLN A 471 -9.57 -3.07 -28.48
CA GLN A 471 -10.68 -2.63 -29.31
C GLN A 471 -10.88 -3.59 -30.48
N ALA A 472 -12.13 -3.93 -30.77
CA ALA A 472 -12.53 -4.70 -31.93
C ALA A 472 -13.62 -3.94 -32.70
N VAL A 473 -13.71 -4.18 -34.00
CA VAL A 473 -14.86 -3.74 -34.81
C VAL A 473 -16.11 -4.52 -34.40
N ALA A 474 -17.30 -3.94 -34.59
CA ALA A 474 -18.53 -4.67 -34.28
C ALA A 474 -18.72 -5.85 -35.25
N GLU A 475 -19.52 -6.85 -34.85
CA GLU A 475 -19.79 -8.00 -35.69
C GLU A 475 -20.39 -7.56 -37.05
N GLY A 476 -19.77 -7.99 -38.14
CA GLY A 476 -20.18 -7.64 -39.51
C GLY A 476 -19.60 -6.34 -40.06
N GLU A 477 -18.85 -5.56 -39.27
CA GLU A 477 -18.13 -4.38 -39.75
C GLU A 477 -16.82 -4.75 -40.45
N ALA A 478 -16.43 -3.93 -41.43
CA ALA A 478 -15.17 -4.11 -42.13
C ALA A 478 -13.98 -3.75 -41.21
N PRO A 479 -12.84 -4.45 -41.34
CA PRO A 479 -11.58 -4.05 -40.72
C PRO A 479 -11.24 -2.58 -40.98
N ARG A 480 -10.60 -1.92 -40.02
CA ARG A 480 -10.25 -0.48 -40.11
C ARG A 480 -8.81 -0.21 -39.72
N ARG A 481 -8.31 0.94 -40.18
CA ARG A 481 -6.98 1.48 -39.85
C ARG A 481 -7.00 2.58 -38.81
N HIS A 482 -8.14 3.24 -38.65
CA HIS A 482 -8.31 4.38 -37.75
C HIS A 482 -9.09 3.92 -36.53
N TRP A 483 -8.53 4.16 -35.35
CA TRP A 483 -9.11 3.76 -34.06
C TRP A 483 -9.18 4.99 -33.15
N GLY A 484 -10.29 5.15 -32.43
CA GLY A 484 -10.55 6.28 -31.51
C GLY A 484 -10.75 5.81 -30.07
N ASN A 485 -11.32 6.66 -29.20
CA ASN A 485 -11.51 6.38 -27.76
C ASN A 485 -10.20 6.07 -27.02
N LEU A 486 -9.12 6.78 -27.39
CA LEU A 486 -7.79 6.66 -26.80
C LEU A 486 -7.35 7.97 -26.12
N ASP A 487 -8.30 8.79 -25.64
CA ASP A 487 -8.03 10.10 -25.01
C ASP A 487 -7.07 10.00 -23.81
N ALA A 488 -7.14 8.89 -23.07
CA ALA A 488 -6.23 8.58 -21.97
C ALA A 488 -4.77 8.40 -22.41
N LEU A 489 -4.55 8.08 -23.68
CA LEU A 489 -3.23 7.89 -24.30
C LEU A 489 -2.83 9.06 -25.20
N ASP A 490 -3.63 10.14 -25.26
CA ASP A 490 -3.38 11.25 -26.17
C ASP A 490 -2.02 11.92 -25.93
N GLY A 491 -1.30 12.19 -27.03
CA GLY A 491 0.05 12.75 -26.99
C GLY A 491 1.16 11.73 -26.69
N LEU A 492 0.84 10.44 -26.59
CA LEU A 492 1.82 9.37 -26.37
C LEU A 492 2.13 8.62 -27.67
N ASP A 493 3.35 8.11 -27.75
CA ASP A 493 3.71 7.05 -28.68
C ASP A 493 3.38 5.70 -28.02
N VAL A 494 2.50 4.94 -28.66
CA VAL A 494 2.02 3.64 -28.16
C VAL A 494 2.48 2.52 -29.08
N SER A 495 2.45 1.31 -28.54
CA SER A 495 2.58 0.11 -29.35
C SER A 495 1.22 -0.51 -29.61
N VAL A 496 1.02 -1.01 -30.82
CA VAL A 496 -0.17 -1.71 -31.25
C VAL A 496 0.20 -3.13 -31.64
N TRP A 497 -0.47 -4.09 -31.03
CA TRP A 497 -0.38 -5.50 -31.38
C TRP A 497 -1.64 -5.92 -32.14
N HIS A 498 -1.46 -6.57 -33.28
CA HIS A 498 -2.54 -7.20 -34.07
C HIS A 498 -1.97 -8.41 -34.82
N ASP A 499 -2.74 -9.47 -35.01
CA ASP A 499 -2.39 -10.63 -35.87
C ASP A 499 -0.92 -11.11 -35.79
N GLY A 500 -0.35 -11.14 -34.58
CA GLY A 500 1.04 -11.56 -34.33
C GLY A 500 2.14 -10.53 -34.67
N VAL A 501 1.75 -9.34 -35.13
CA VAL A 501 2.63 -8.23 -35.49
C VAL A 501 2.55 -7.13 -34.43
N LEU A 502 3.72 -6.69 -33.96
CA LEU A 502 3.86 -5.48 -33.15
C LEU A 502 4.22 -4.31 -34.06
N ALA A 503 3.50 -3.21 -33.92
CA ALA A 503 3.89 -1.92 -34.45
C ALA A 503 4.13 -0.95 -33.30
N ASP A 504 5.37 -0.49 -33.19
CA ASP A 504 5.81 0.46 -32.18
C ASP A 504 5.72 1.91 -32.71
N ASP A 505 5.85 2.85 -31.79
CA ASP A 505 5.95 4.29 -32.06
C ASP A 505 4.76 4.84 -32.87
N ILE A 506 3.54 4.38 -32.56
CA ILE A 506 2.30 4.87 -33.14
C ILE A 506 1.83 6.09 -32.33
N PRO A 507 1.83 7.31 -32.89
CA PRO A 507 1.40 8.48 -32.14
C PRO A 507 -0.12 8.49 -31.96
N VAL A 508 -0.57 8.77 -30.73
CA VAL A 508 -1.97 9.07 -30.44
C VAL A 508 -2.19 10.57 -30.54
N ALA A 509 -3.12 11.00 -31.39
CA ALA A 509 -3.46 12.40 -31.57
C ALA A 509 -4.98 12.61 -31.63
N GLY A 510 -5.48 13.52 -30.79
CA GLY A 510 -6.91 13.75 -30.61
C GLY A 510 -7.66 12.51 -30.13
N GLY A 511 -7.02 11.66 -29.31
CA GLY A 511 -7.58 10.40 -28.84
C GLY A 511 -7.74 9.33 -29.94
N THR A 512 -7.00 9.46 -31.04
CA THR A 512 -7.05 8.53 -32.18
C THR A 512 -5.67 8.06 -32.62
N ILE A 513 -5.61 6.86 -33.22
CA ILE A 513 -4.43 6.34 -33.91
C ILE A 513 -4.77 5.96 -35.35
N THR A 514 -3.76 5.95 -36.21
CA THR A 514 -3.84 5.42 -37.56
C THR A 514 -2.76 4.38 -37.76
N LEU A 515 -3.15 3.15 -38.09
CA LEU A 515 -2.21 2.07 -38.36
C LEU A 515 -1.43 2.32 -39.66
N PRO A 516 -0.11 2.07 -39.69
CA PRO A 516 0.72 2.18 -40.88
C PRO A 516 0.21 1.37 -42.08
N ASP A 517 0.55 1.82 -43.30
CA ASP A 517 0.10 1.15 -44.53
C ASP A 517 0.53 -0.32 -44.62
N TYR A 518 1.69 -0.67 -44.04
CA TYR A 518 2.23 -2.05 -44.08
C TYR A 518 1.44 -3.04 -43.20
N ILE A 519 0.70 -2.54 -42.20
CA ILE A 519 -0.23 -3.33 -41.38
C ILE A 519 -1.55 -3.50 -42.12
N GLY A 520 -2.04 -2.42 -42.74
CA GLY A 520 -3.35 -2.41 -43.37
C GLY A 520 -4.49 -2.36 -42.35
N ALA A 521 -5.70 -2.66 -42.81
CA ALA A 521 -6.91 -2.60 -41.99
C ALA A 521 -7.10 -3.90 -41.20
N VAL A 522 -7.39 -3.79 -39.91
CA VAL A 522 -7.44 -4.93 -38.98
C VAL A 522 -8.79 -4.96 -38.24
N PRO A 523 -9.29 -6.14 -37.85
CA PRO A 523 -10.57 -6.26 -37.15
C PRO A 523 -10.44 -5.94 -35.65
N GLU A 524 -9.24 -6.01 -35.09
CA GLU A 524 -8.97 -5.85 -33.67
C GLU A 524 -7.56 -5.30 -33.45
N ILE A 525 -7.41 -4.52 -32.38
CA ILE A 525 -6.13 -4.05 -31.88
C ILE A 525 -6.03 -4.23 -30.36
N GLU A 526 -4.81 -4.50 -29.92
CA GLU A 526 -4.39 -4.36 -28.54
C GLU A 526 -3.39 -3.21 -28.48
N VAL A 527 -3.68 -2.15 -27.72
CA VAL A 527 -2.88 -0.93 -27.70
C VAL A 527 -2.51 -0.54 -26.28
N GLY A 528 -1.28 -0.05 -26.10
CA GLY A 528 -0.84 0.49 -24.82
C GLY A 528 0.66 0.82 -24.82
N LEU A 529 1.20 1.08 -23.65
CA LEU A 529 2.61 1.34 -23.45
C LEU A 529 3.39 0.03 -23.34
N PRO A 530 4.43 -0.19 -24.17
CA PRO A 530 5.31 -1.33 -24.02
C PRO A 530 6.14 -1.19 -22.75
N PHE A 531 6.35 -2.30 -22.04
CA PHE A 531 7.28 -2.35 -20.91
C PHE A 531 8.27 -3.49 -21.07
N THR A 532 9.49 -3.21 -20.64
CA THR A 532 10.59 -4.19 -20.65
C THR A 532 10.66 -4.89 -19.31
N HIS A 533 10.67 -6.22 -19.31
CA HIS A 533 11.12 -7.01 -18.17
C HIS A 533 12.63 -7.17 -18.21
N GLU A 534 13.29 -7.21 -17.05
CA GLU A 534 14.73 -7.42 -16.96
C GLU A 534 15.10 -8.38 -15.83
N ILE A 535 15.94 -9.36 -16.16
CA ILE A 535 16.55 -10.28 -15.21
C ILE A 535 18.06 -10.19 -15.41
N TYR A 536 18.77 -9.80 -14.35
CA TYR A 536 20.21 -9.69 -14.40
C TYR A 536 20.89 -10.57 -13.35
N ALA A 537 21.77 -11.44 -13.81
CA ALA A 537 22.55 -12.30 -12.92
C ALA A 537 23.51 -11.49 -12.05
N LEU A 538 23.73 -11.98 -10.83
CA LEU A 538 24.82 -11.51 -9.99
C LEU A 538 26.19 -11.80 -10.64
N PRO A 539 27.24 -11.06 -10.25
CA PRO A 539 28.60 -11.40 -10.64
C PRO A 539 28.94 -12.86 -10.31
N PRO A 540 29.74 -13.57 -11.12
CA PRO A 540 30.10 -14.95 -10.84
C PRO A 540 30.91 -15.07 -9.54
N ALA A 541 30.53 -16.03 -8.69
CA ALA A 541 31.29 -16.47 -7.53
C ALA A 541 31.82 -17.90 -7.74
N ALA A 542 32.93 -18.27 -7.08
CA ALA A 542 33.39 -19.66 -7.08
C ALA A 542 32.54 -20.52 -6.13
N SER A 543 32.55 -21.83 -6.38
CA SER A 543 31.72 -22.82 -5.67
C SER A 543 32.05 -22.99 -4.18
N ASP A 544 33.21 -22.52 -3.73
CA ASP A 544 33.65 -22.47 -2.33
C ASP A 544 33.31 -21.12 -1.66
N GLY A 545 32.48 -20.29 -2.29
CA GLY A 545 32.14 -18.94 -1.81
C GLY A 545 33.25 -17.92 -2.02
N SER A 546 34.46 -18.34 -2.42
CA SER A 546 35.54 -17.43 -2.78
C SER A 546 35.23 -16.74 -4.12
N ARG A 547 35.67 -15.50 -4.30
CA ARG A 547 35.75 -14.95 -5.66
C ARG A 547 36.98 -15.55 -6.33
N PRO A 548 36.98 -15.73 -7.67
CA PRO A 548 38.24 -15.75 -8.39
C PRO A 548 39.04 -14.53 -7.91
N HIS A 549 40.22 -14.75 -7.32
CA HIS A 549 41.07 -13.69 -6.78
C HIS A 549 41.18 -12.58 -7.84
N GLY A 550 41.09 -11.31 -7.41
CA GLY A 550 40.85 -10.09 -8.24
C GLY A 550 41.85 -9.81 -9.37
N GLY A 551 41.96 -10.74 -10.31
CA GLY A 551 42.92 -10.79 -11.42
C GLY A 551 42.61 -11.90 -12.43
N ASN A 552 41.92 -12.98 -12.03
CA ASN A 552 41.62 -14.08 -12.95
C ASN A 552 40.54 -13.68 -13.97
N ALA A 553 40.84 -13.86 -15.25
CA ALA A 553 39.87 -13.63 -16.31
C ALA A 553 38.81 -14.75 -16.29
N VAL A 554 37.54 -14.35 -16.30
CA VAL A 554 36.40 -15.28 -16.37
C VAL A 554 35.75 -15.16 -17.74
N ARG A 555 35.41 -16.29 -18.33
CA ARG A 555 34.69 -16.35 -19.60
C ARG A 555 33.42 -17.17 -19.44
N LEU A 556 32.29 -16.59 -19.83
CA LEU A 556 31.08 -17.36 -20.14
C LEU A 556 31.33 -18.13 -21.45
N VAL A 557 31.17 -19.46 -21.42
CA VAL A 557 31.32 -20.36 -22.57
C VAL A 557 29.95 -20.64 -23.18
N SER A 558 28.96 -20.91 -22.35
CA SER A 558 27.57 -21.05 -22.75
C SER A 558 26.63 -20.79 -21.58
N VAL A 559 25.40 -20.40 -21.89
CA VAL A 559 24.30 -20.34 -20.94
C VAL A 559 23.15 -21.20 -21.46
N THR A 560 22.58 -22.03 -20.61
CA THR A 560 21.38 -22.83 -20.90
C THR A 560 20.25 -22.28 -20.05
N LEU A 561 19.16 -21.89 -20.70
CA LEU A 561 17.98 -21.30 -20.08
C LEU A 561 16.84 -22.30 -20.17
N ARG A 562 16.21 -22.61 -19.03
CA ARG A 562 15.00 -23.42 -18.98
C ARG A 562 13.78 -22.51 -18.96
N LEU A 563 12.99 -22.58 -20.02
CA LEU A 563 11.84 -21.74 -20.26
C LEU A 563 10.56 -22.55 -20.22
N GLN A 564 9.48 -21.89 -19.83
CA GLN A 564 8.12 -22.41 -19.91
C GLN A 564 7.22 -21.33 -20.51
N GLU A 565 6.29 -21.71 -21.37
CA GLU A 565 5.25 -20.83 -21.93
C GLU A 565 5.78 -19.46 -22.36
N THR A 566 6.92 -19.44 -23.04
CA THR A 566 7.63 -18.19 -23.36
C THR A 566 7.45 -17.83 -24.83
N GLY A 567 7.02 -16.59 -25.09
CA GLY A 567 6.77 -16.08 -26.44
C GLY A 567 7.89 -15.19 -27.01
N GLN A 568 8.81 -14.70 -26.17
CA GLN A 568 10.01 -13.98 -26.60
C GLN A 568 11.18 -14.27 -25.67
N LEU A 569 12.39 -14.32 -26.24
CA LEU A 569 13.63 -14.30 -25.48
C LEU A 569 14.65 -13.34 -26.12
N ARG A 570 15.14 -12.35 -25.36
CA ARG A 570 16.38 -11.62 -25.71
C ARG A 570 17.40 -11.76 -24.61
N VAL A 571 18.63 -12.07 -25.00
CA VAL A 571 19.71 -12.38 -24.05
C VAL A 571 20.96 -11.62 -24.43
N ASP A 572 21.58 -11.00 -23.44
CA ASP A 572 22.93 -10.46 -23.52
C ASP A 572 23.89 -11.42 -22.81
N THR A 573 24.86 -11.94 -23.56
CA THR A 573 25.96 -12.77 -23.04
C THR A 573 27.31 -12.03 -23.05
N GLY A 574 27.29 -10.71 -23.18
CA GLY A 574 28.44 -9.80 -23.14
C GLY A 574 28.69 -9.00 -24.41
N ARG A 575 27.71 -8.97 -25.32
CA ARG A 575 27.83 -8.30 -26.63
C ARG A 575 26.57 -7.50 -26.97
N GLY A 576 25.83 -7.08 -25.95
CA GLY A 576 24.52 -6.47 -26.08
C GLY A 576 23.40 -7.50 -26.16
N LEU A 577 22.18 -7.02 -25.91
CA LEU A 577 20.95 -7.81 -26.02
C LEU A 577 20.72 -8.22 -27.48
N ARG A 578 20.35 -9.48 -27.68
CA ARG A 578 20.03 -10.06 -28.99
C ARG A 578 18.81 -10.95 -28.87
N ASP A 579 17.95 -10.88 -29.87
CA ASP A 579 16.81 -11.78 -30.01
C ASP A 579 17.27 -13.21 -30.27
N VAL A 580 16.60 -14.14 -29.61
CA VAL A 580 16.85 -15.58 -29.70
C VAL A 580 15.62 -16.21 -30.31
N ALA A 581 15.79 -16.84 -31.48
CA ALA A 581 14.71 -17.58 -32.11
C ALA A 581 14.28 -18.74 -31.23
N LEU A 582 13.00 -18.78 -30.89
CA LEU A 582 12.38 -19.87 -30.13
C LEU A 582 11.96 -20.98 -31.10
N PRO A 583 12.27 -22.26 -30.81
CA PRO A 583 11.91 -23.35 -31.70
C PRO A 583 10.46 -23.77 -31.45
N VAL A 584 9.53 -22.95 -31.93
CA VAL A 584 8.09 -23.23 -31.94
C VAL A 584 7.71 -23.93 -33.24
N SER A 585 6.84 -24.94 -33.15
CA SER A 585 6.35 -25.70 -34.31
C SER A 585 5.21 -25.01 -35.07
N ALA A 586 4.67 -23.94 -34.49
CA ALA A 586 3.58 -23.16 -35.05
C ALA A 586 4.08 -22.16 -36.12
N PRO A 587 3.20 -21.69 -37.01
CA PRO A 587 3.51 -20.61 -37.95
C PRO A 587 4.09 -19.37 -37.25
N PRO A 588 5.00 -18.60 -37.88
CA PRO A 588 5.62 -17.42 -37.26
C PRO A 588 4.63 -16.33 -36.80
N ASP A 589 3.43 -16.33 -37.37
CA ASP A 589 2.29 -15.43 -37.14
C ASP A 589 1.32 -15.93 -36.05
N ASP A 590 1.52 -17.15 -35.53
CA ASP A 590 0.70 -17.67 -34.43
C ASP A 590 1.06 -16.97 -33.10
N LYS A 591 0.18 -16.06 -32.67
CA LYS A 591 0.32 -15.27 -31.44
C LYS A 591 0.37 -16.12 -30.16
N ASP A 592 -0.08 -17.37 -30.21
CA ASP A 592 -0.11 -18.31 -29.09
C ASP A 592 1.01 -19.36 -29.16
N ALA A 593 1.91 -19.25 -30.15
CA ALA A 593 3.10 -20.08 -30.26
C ALA A 593 4.09 -19.81 -29.11
N LEU A 594 3.93 -20.52 -28.01
CA LEU A 594 4.78 -20.43 -26.83
C LEU A 594 5.77 -21.61 -26.78
N TYR A 595 6.99 -21.33 -26.34
CA TYR A 595 8.04 -22.34 -26.20
C TYR A 595 8.23 -22.78 -24.74
N SER A 596 8.33 -24.10 -24.55
CA SER A 596 8.71 -24.74 -23.28
C SER A 596 9.87 -25.71 -23.53
N GLY A 597 10.99 -25.51 -22.85
CA GLY A 597 12.19 -26.33 -23.00
C GLY A 597 13.49 -25.59 -22.70
N ASP A 598 14.61 -26.22 -23.04
CA ASP A 598 15.94 -25.71 -22.75
C ASP A 598 16.57 -25.08 -24.02
N ILE A 599 16.97 -23.81 -23.92
CA ILE A 599 17.72 -23.11 -24.98
C ILE A 599 19.16 -22.89 -24.53
N THR A 600 20.12 -23.35 -25.33
CA THR A 600 21.56 -23.16 -25.06
C THR A 600 22.18 -22.15 -26.00
N LEU A 601 22.75 -21.08 -25.44
CA LEU A 601 23.43 -20.01 -26.16
C LEU A 601 24.93 -20.07 -25.91
N ARG A 602 25.72 -19.97 -26.97
CA ARG A 602 27.19 -19.89 -26.87
C ARG A 602 27.62 -18.45 -26.64
N ALA A 603 28.52 -18.26 -25.69
CA ALA A 603 29.10 -16.96 -25.38
C ALA A 603 30.56 -16.89 -25.90
N LEU A 604 30.94 -15.71 -26.39
CA LEU A 604 32.24 -15.46 -27.02
C LEU A 604 32.92 -14.24 -26.39
N GLY A 605 34.19 -14.40 -26.03
CA GLY A 605 35.04 -13.35 -25.46
C GLY A 605 35.43 -13.63 -24.00
N TRP A 606 36.56 -13.08 -23.59
CA TRP A 606 37.01 -13.07 -22.20
C TRP A 606 36.56 -11.79 -21.53
N ARG A 607 36.11 -11.88 -20.28
CA ARG A 607 35.93 -10.70 -19.43
C ARG A 607 36.99 -10.77 -18.34
N ARG A 608 37.80 -9.72 -18.20
CA ARG A 608 38.68 -9.63 -17.03
C ARG A 608 37.79 -9.50 -15.79
N GLY A 609 38.01 -10.38 -14.81
CA GLY A 609 37.36 -10.25 -13.51
C GLY A 609 37.55 -8.84 -12.99
N SER A 610 36.49 -8.21 -12.52
CA SER A 610 36.50 -6.85 -11.94
C SER A 610 37.00 -5.71 -12.85
N GLY A 611 36.58 -5.66 -14.12
CA GLY A 611 36.73 -4.45 -14.96
C GLY A 611 35.90 -3.23 -14.51
N GLY A 612 35.85 -2.93 -13.21
CA GLY A 612 35.48 -1.65 -12.61
C GLY A 612 34.00 -1.24 -12.57
N GLY A 613 33.08 -1.94 -13.25
CA GLY A 613 31.66 -1.55 -13.29
C GLY A 613 30.74 -2.45 -12.46
N LEU A 614 29.75 -1.86 -11.77
CA LEU A 614 28.62 -2.56 -11.13
C LEU A 614 27.85 -3.49 -12.11
N LYS A 615 27.96 -3.30 -13.43
CA LYS A 615 27.28 -4.10 -14.48
C LYS A 615 28.10 -5.32 -14.93
N SER A 616 28.49 -6.21 -14.01
CA SER A 616 29.41 -7.34 -14.31
C SER A 616 28.79 -8.74 -14.26
N GLY A 617 27.46 -8.86 -14.28
CA GLY A 617 26.76 -10.16 -14.39
C GLY A 617 27.10 -10.91 -15.68
N LEU A 618 27.10 -12.24 -15.63
CA LEU A 618 27.47 -13.09 -16.77
C LEU A 618 26.53 -12.92 -17.97
N TRP A 619 25.24 -12.82 -17.69
CA TRP A 619 24.18 -12.72 -18.67
C TRP A 619 23.06 -11.80 -18.16
N ARG A 620 22.30 -11.21 -19.09
CA ARG A 620 21.07 -10.45 -18.84
C ARG A 620 19.99 -10.94 -19.77
N ILE A 621 18.79 -11.09 -19.27
CA ILE A 621 17.59 -11.36 -20.08
C ILE A 621 16.73 -10.09 -20.03
N ALA A 622 16.22 -9.68 -21.18
CA ALA A 622 15.24 -8.61 -21.24
C ALA A 622 14.30 -8.81 -22.43
N GLY A 623 13.06 -8.35 -22.33
CA GLY A 623 12.10 -8.43 -23.42
C GLY A 623 10.99 -7.42 -23.27
N ALA A 624 10.60 -6.80 -24.39
CA ALA A 624 9.57 -5.78 -24.46
C ALA A 624 8.34 -6.25 -25.24
N LEU A 625 8.40 -7.40 -25.94
CA LEU A 625 7.22 -7.92 -26.61
C LEU A 625 6.13 -8.23 -25.57
N PRO A 626 4.87 -7.90 -25.86
CA PRO A 626 3.71 -8.10 -24.98
C PRO A 626 3.31 -9.58 -24.89
N ARG A 627 4.29 -10.51 -24.82
CA ARG A 627 4.06 -11.95 -24.74
C ARG A 627 4.50 -12.53 -23.40
N PRO A 628 3.91 -13.66 -22.97
CA PRO A 628 4.33 -14.37 -21.78
C PRO A 628 5.83 -14.72 -21.78
N PHE A 629 6.43 -14.71 -20.59
CA PHE A 629 7.81 -15.15 -20.35
C PHE A 629 7.88 -15.76 -18.95
N LEU A 630 8.45 -16.96 -18.85
CA LEU A 630 8.71 -17.64 -17.58
C LEU A 630 10.06 -18.38 -17.64
N LEU A 631 10.98 -17.95 -16.79
CA LEU A 631 12.30 -18.55 -16.60
C LEU A 631 12.28 -19.45 -15.35
N LEU A 632 12.56 -20.74 -15.52
CA LEU A 632 12.61 -21.70 -14.41
C LEU A 632 14.03 -21.89 -13.86
N GLY A 633 15.06 -21.65 -14.66
CA GLY A 633 16.44 -21.83 -14.22
C GLY A 633 17.48 -21.54 -15.30
N VAL A 634 18.73 -21.40 -14.87
CA VAL A 634 19.85 -21.05 -15.73
C VAL A 634 21.10 -21.85 -15.36
N ALA A 635 21.69 -22.55 -16.33
CA ALA A 635 23.00 -23.19 -16.18
C ALA A 635 24.07 -22.42 -16.97
N SER A 636 25.07 -21.87 -16.28
CA SER A 636 26.15 -21.08 -16.86
C SER A 636 27.46 -21.87 -16.88
N LYS A 637 27.94 -22.23 -18.07
CA LYS A 637 29.25 -22.87 -18.25
C LYS A 637 30.32 -21.80 -18.38
N MET A 638 31.31 -21.80 -17.49
CA MET A 638 32.39 -20.83 -17.44
C MET A 638 33.77 -21.48 -17.62
N GLY A 639 34.70 -20.72 -18.20
CA GLY A 639 36.14 -20.96 -18.13
C GLY A 639 36.80 -19.93 -17.23
N VAL A 640 37.73 -20.38 -16.40
CA VAL A 640 38.57 -19.51 -15.56
C VAL A 640 40.00 -19.70 -16.03
N ASN A 641 40.72 -18.58 -16.25
CA ASN A 641 42.16 -18.63 -16.41
C ASN A 641 42.80 -18.70 -15.02
N ASP A 642 43.72 -19.64 -14.86
CA ASP A 642 44.55 -19.78 -13.65
C ASP A 642 45.57 -18.64 -13.56
#